data_AF-A0A379WRG5-F1
#
_entry.id   AF-A0A379WRG5-F1
#
_cell.length_a   1.000
_cell.length_b   1.000
_cell.length_c   1.000
_cell.angle_alpha   90.00
_cell.angle_beta   90.00
_cell.angle_gamma   90.00
#
_symmetry.space_group_name_H-M   'P 1'
#
loop_
_entity.id
_entity.type
_entity.pdbx_description
1 polymer ?
#
loop_
_entity_poly.entity_id
_entity_poly.type
_entity_poly.pdbx_seq_one_letter_code
_entity_poly.pdbx_strand_id
1 'polypeptide(L)'
;MKGDAYLCQNDITTIRSTLNSMPTLREYIFETEYGLIKKVSKGGIDTGSISANTLLSSFTEDDFTWMLRLLHLESEESSKMALLIFILRFVLSGNIIAKYREQLISAVEENDNLLSVIERWFSPEAVSSSQIKKEHSWERRDRERIRENERKKCEDKERWIQWHHEIITDETALTSEAFRHSNLEKCMELLIHIGHSSSPEKLWNKALVTRLFGENKTKEIEKLFFQQWRKVPTSLWSNRSSDDKHSLRTDERIALTGLYAESLNYDWYKNIKPEEASRAVLYAALPSDSFLPAINQLALHFPNDVKNIISHELQNIRSYVETADYIPVISNILNSAKEIRELLKDVILEIIISSIYSIEKESSSNKIRNTGDLLYSIIDTVSDEQKKVIATSCASAYLKSPYSSKFYPLLRYTFTFHSDTGLTTLKNALKRSINKDQYIIELFAAIFSPQASRRDLRKYSCLPKTPEALGELLSIAYRFIRREDDREHDGMYHPDTRDNAVEARNNILSLLLDTQNTRKITEMLRLLQEKQFSFSRSYLEFLVRERVAISSEILHLTEDDVVKLDTQLEQIPHDQHSLFTVMINRLNDLQYALSHSDFTDRDILCSIKRESQMQATLAWRLEANGKNRHTPLSEKAKLLMVKKQISD
;
A
#
# COMPACT_ATOMS: atom_id res chain seq x y z
N MET A 1 -1.13 -11.72 -10.05
CA MET A 1 -0.01 -11.99 -10.97
C MET A 1 1.37 -11.65 -10.35
N LYS A 2 1.64 -12.02 -9.08
CA LYS A 2 2.98 -11.91 -8.47
C LYS A 2 3.64 -13.28 -8.19
N GLY A 3 2.93 -14.38 -8.46
CA GLY A 3 3.44 -15.75 -8.34
C GLY A 3 4.21 -16.21 -9.58
N ASP A 4 3.77 -15.80 -10.77
CA ASP A 4 4.35 -16.32 -12.03
C ASP A 4 5.76 -15.78 -12.31
N ALA A 5 6.09 -14.56 -11.84
CA ALA A 5 7.42 -14.00 -11.98
C ALA A 5 8.48 -14.75 -11.12
N TYR A 6 8.09 -15.26 -9.95
CA TYR A 6 8.98 -16.02 -9.07
C TYR A 6 9.19 -17.47 -9.55
N LEU A 7 8.16 -18.07 -10.16
CA LEU A 7 8.26 -19.41 -10.75
C LEU A 7 9.20 -19.42 -11.97
N CYS A 8 9.03 -18.47 -12.90
CA CYS A 8 9.93 -18.33 -14.05
C CYS A 8 11.39 -18.12 -13.64
N GLN A 9 11.66 -17.39 -12.56
CA GLN A 9 13.03 -17.09 -12.14
C GLN A 9 13.73 -18.31 -11.51
N ASN A 10 12.98 -19.17 -10.80
CA ASN A 10 13.47 -20.46 -10.30
C ASN A 10 13.68 -21.48 -11.43
N ASP A 11 12.80 -21.52 -12.41
CA ASP A 11 12.95 -22.40 -13.57
C ASP A 11 14.13 -21.97 -14.45
N ILE A 12 14.32 -20.66 -14.70
CA ILE A 12 15.46 -20.13 -15.44
C ILE A 12 16.78 -20.39 -14.70
N THR A 13 16.82 -20.24 -13.37
CA THR A 13 18.03 -20.54 -12.59
C THR A 13 18.35 -22.03 -12.55
N THR A 14 17.33 -22.90 -12.55
CA THR A 14 17.47 -24.36 -12.64
C THR A 14 17.92 -24.79 -14.04
N ILE A 15 17.37 -24.20 -15.10
CA ILE A 15 17.81 -24.43 -16.48
C ILE A 15 19.25 -23.95 -16.64
N ARG A 16 19.59 -22.77 -16.11
CA ARG A 16 20.95 -22.22 -16.16
C ARG A 16 21.94 -23.09 -15.40
N SER A 17 21.59 -23.65 -14.24
CA SER A 17 22.46 -24.57 -13.50
C SER A 17 22.64 -25.90 -14.23
N THR A 18 21.58 -26.41 -14.88
CA THR A 18 21.61 -27.66 -15.67
C THR A 18 22.44 -27.50 -16.94
N LEU A 19 22.30 -26.39 -17.67
CA LEU A 19 23.11 -26.11 -18.86
C LEU A 19 24.59 -25.87 -18.49
N ASN A 20 24.85 -25.23 -17.34
CA ASN A 20 26.22 -25.04 -16.85
C ASN A 20 26.93 -26.35 -16.51
N SER A 21 26.20 -27.37 -16.05
CA SER A 21 26.77 -28.66 -15.64
C SER A 21 26.99 -29.65 -16.79
N MET A 22 26.63 -29.30 -18.03
CA MET A 22 26.80 -30.14 -19.23
C MET A 22 28.01 -29.68 -20.05
N PRO A 23 29.24 -30.20 -19.80
CA PRO A 23 30.46 -29.72 -20.45
C PRO A 23 30.46 -29.86 -21.98
N THR A 24 29.75 -30.86 -22.52
CA THR A 24 29.67 -31.12 -23.97
C THR A 24 28.87 -30.08 -24.75
N LEU A 25 28.03 -29.27 -24.09
CA LEU A 25 27.15 -28.29 -24.74
C LEU A 25 27.61 -26.84 -24.54
N ARG A 26 28.58 -26.59 -23.65
CA ARG A 26 29.05 -25.24 -23.30
C ARG A 26 29.62 -24.49 -24.50
N GLU A 27 30.41 -25.17 -25.34
CA GLU A 27 30.97 -24.59 -26.57
C GLU A 27 29.86 -24.08 -27.50
N TYR A 28 28.90 -24.94 -27.86
CA TYR A 28 27.79 -24.59 -28.75
C TYR A 28 26.91 -23.45 -28.21
N ILE A 29 26.65 -23.44 -26.90
CA ILE A 29 25.89 -22.38 -26.24
C ILE A 29 26.63 -21.05 -26.36
N PHE A 30 27.91 -21.03 -26.00
CA PHE A 30 28.71 -19.81 -26.04
C PHE A 30 28.90 -19.30 -27.47
N GLU A 31 29.15 -20.16 -28.45
CA GLU A 31 29.26 -19.77 -29.86
C GLU A 31 27.99 -19.09 -30.38
N THR A 32 26.83 -19.66 -30.03
CA THR A 32 25.52 -19.12 -30.43
C THR A 32 25.27 -17.76 -29.77
N GLU A 33 25.53 -17.65 -28.47
CA GLU A 33 25.37 -16.41 -27.70
C GLU A 33 26.31 -15.32 -28.19
N TYR A 34 27.59 -15.64 -28.34
CA TYR A 34 28.61 -14.74 -28.84
C TYR A 34 28.23 -14.22 -30.23
N GLY A 35 27.82 -15.12 -31.14
CA GLY A 35 27.32 -14.77 -32.47
C GLY A 35 26.09 -13.85 -32.47
N LEU A 36 25.15 -14.06 -31.55
CA LEU A 36 23.98 -13.19 -31.36
C LEU A 36 24.38 -11.81 -30.82
N ILE A 37 25.26 -11.76 -29.82
CA ILE A 37 25.78 -10.51 -29.25
C ILE A 37 26.45 -9.68 -30.35
N LYS A 38 27.23 -10.29 -31.26
CA LYS A 38 27.82 -9.56 -32.40
C LYS A 38 26.77 -8.90 -33.29
N LYS A 39 25.65 -9.58 -33.55
CA LYS A 39 24.59 -9.09 -34.44
C LYS A 39 23.75 -7.97 -33.81
N VAL A 40 23.58 -8.01 -32.49
CA VAL A 40 22.75 -7.05 -31.76
C VAL A 40 23.51 -5.78 -31.41
N SER A 41 24.80 -5.90 -31.07
CA SER A 41 25.63 -4.79 -30.64
C SER A 41 26.11 -3.92 -31.81
N LYS A 42 25.37 -2.84 -32.10
CA LYS A 42 25.71 -1.87 -33.17
C LYS A 42 27.01 -1.06 -32.93
N GLY A 43 27.63 -1.16 -31.76
CA GLY A 43 28.78 -0.35 -31.32
C GLY A 43 30.08 -1.13 -31.07
N GLY A 44 30.18 -2.37 -31.54
CA GLY A 44 31.26 -3.29 -31.18
C GLY A 44 30.98 -4.04 -29.88
N ILE A 45 31.75 -5.09 -29.63
CA ILE A 45 31.60 -5.98 -28.47
C ILE A 45 32.66 -5.61 -27.43
N ASP A 46 32.28 -5.59 -26.16
CA ASP A 46 33.22 -5.49 -25.04
C ASP A 46 33.06 -6.66 -24.06
N THR A 47 34.00 -6.78 -23.14
CA THR A 47 34.00 -7.88 -22.15
C THR A 47 32.80 -7.87 -21.21
N GLY A 48 32.29 -6.67 -20.89
CA GLY A 48 31.11 -6.53 -20.04
C GLY A 48 29.85 -7.02 -20.74
N SER A 49 29.75 -6.81 -22.05
CA SER A 49 28.64 -7.29 -22.89
C SER A 49 28.64 -8.81 -23.00
N ILE A 50 29.82 -9.44 -23.08
CA ILE A 50 29.93 -10.90 -23.08
C ILE A 50 29.53 -11.45 -21.70
N SER A 51 30.09 -10.89 -20.61
CA SER A 51 29.82 -11.41 -19.25
C SER A 51 28.38 -11.17 -18.78
N ALA A 52 27.73 -10.09 -19.21
CA ALA A 52 26.36 -9.78 -18.82
C ALA A 52 25.32 -10.63 -19.56
N ASN A 53 25.62 -11.07 -20.79
CA ASN A 53 24.64 -11.69 -21.68
C ASN A 53 24.85 -13.19 -21.91
N THR A 54 25.95 -13.77 -21.42
CA THR A 54 26.12 -15.23 -21.48
C THR A 54 25.29 -15.93 -20.40
N LEU A 55 24.69 -17.08 -20.74
CA LEU A 55 24.03 -17.94 -19.75
C LEU A 55 25.04 -18.74 -18.92
N LEU A 56 26.28 -18.88 -19.41
CA LEU A 56 27.32 -19.64 -18.74
C LEU A 56 27.92 -18.87 -17.56
N SER A 57 28.08 -19.54 -16.42
CA SER A 57 28.75 -18.99 -15.25
C SER A 57 29.88 -19.91 -14.80
N SER A 58 30.90 -19.33 -14.16
CA SER A 58 32.15 -19.99 -13.75
C SER A 58 32.83 -20.75 -14.89
N PHE A 59 33.57 -20.02 -15.74
CA PHE A 59 34.43 -20.64 -16.73
C PHE A 59 35.65 -21.27 -16.06
N THR A 60 36.11 -22.38 -16.61
CA THR A 60 37.21 -23.18 -16.05
C THR A 60 38.29 -23.46 -17.10
N GLU A 61 39.40 -24.09 -16.71
CA GLU A 61 40.47 -24.47 -17.64
C GLU A 61 39.96 -25.38 -18.78
N ASP A 62 38.94 -26.20 -18.53
CA ASP A 62 38.34 -27.09 -19.55
C ASP A 62 37.69 -26.29 -20.69
N ASP A 63 37.23 -25.07 -20.42
CA ASP A 63 36.61 -24.20 -21.41
C ASP A 63 37.64 -23.51 -22.33
N PHE A 64 38.91 -23.46 -21.91
CA PHE A 64 39.95 -22.72 -22.61
C PHE A 64 40.21 -23.22 -24.04
N THR A 65 40.20 -24.55 -24.23
CA THR A 65 40.59 -25.17 -25.50
C THR A 65 39.71 -24.72 -26.67
N TRP A 66 38.39 -24.70 -26.47
CA TRP A 66 37.47 -24.25 -27.52
C TRP A 66 37.40 -22.72 -27.62
N MET A 67 37.56 -21.99 -26.51
CA MET A 67 37.66 -20.53 -26.56
C MET A 67 38.89 -20.03 -27.31
N LEU A 68 40.01 -20.75 -27.21
CA LEU A 68 41.21 -20.47 -27.99
C LEU A 68 40.96 -20.70 -29.48
N ARG A 69 40.21 -21.76 -29.86
CA ARG A 69 39.78 -21.96 -31.25
C ARG A 69 38.91 -20.80 -31.75
N LEU A 70 37.96 -20.33 -30.94
CA LEU A 70 37.14 -19.17 -31.27
C LEU A 70 37.98 -17.90 -31.45
N LEU A 71 38.99 -17.70 -30.61
CA LEU A 71 39.91 -16.58 -30.71
C LEU A 71 40.72 -16.60 -32.03
N HIS A 72 41.10 -17.79 -32.52
CA HIS A 72 41.76 -17.94 -33.81
C HIS A 72 40.82 -17.67 -34.99
N LEU A 73 39.55 -18.09 -34.89
CA LEU A 73 38.56 -17.92 -35.96
C LEU A 73 38.01 -16.49 -36.07
N GLU A 74 38.16 -15.68 -35.03
CA GLU A 74 37.63 -14.31 -35.00
C GLU A 74 38.47 -13.37 -35.87
N SER A 75 37.81 -12.76 -36.86
CA SER A 75 38.45 -11.86 -37.84
C SER A 75 38.35 -10.37 -37.47
N GLU A 76 37.37 -9.99 -36.65
CA GLU A 76 37.15 -8.58 -36.29
C GLU A 76 37.98 -8.20 -35.06
N GLU A 77 38.85 -7.18 -35.18
CA GLU A 77 39.80 -6.78 -34.14
C GLU A 77 39.14 -6.45 -32.79
N SER A 78 38.05 -5.67 -32.79
CA SER A 78 37.34 -5.29 -31.56
C SER A 78 36.71 -6.50 -30.86
N SER A 79 36.12 -7.41 -31.64
CA SER A 79 35.50 -8.65 -31.14
C SER A 79 36.57 -9.64 -30.63
N LYS A 80 37.71 -9.72 -31.32
CA LYS A 80 38.89 -10.50 -30.91
C LYS A 80 39.50 -9.95 -29.61
N MET A 81 39.55 -8.62 -29.45
CA MET A 81 40.00 -7.96 -28.22
C MET A 81 39.10 -8.25 -27.03
N ALA A 82 37.79 -8.17 -27.23
CA ALA A 82 36.81 -8.48 -26.19
C ALA A 82 36.91 -9.94 -25.76
N LEU A 83 37.05 -10.87 -26.72
CA LEU A 83 37.19 -12.29 -26.43
C LEU A 83 38.50 -12.60 -25.68
N LEU A 84 39.62 -11.99 -26.08
CA LEU A 84 40.91 -12.13 -25.40
C LEU A 84 40.86 -11.66 -23.94
N ILE A 85 40.34 -10.45 -23.69
CA ILE A 85 40.23 -9.91 -22.33
C ILE A 85 39.25 -10.75 -21.50
N PHE A 86 38.20 -11.30 -22.11
CA PHE A 86 37.26 -12.19 -21.43
C PHE A 86 37.93 -13.49 -20.97
N ILE A 87 38.73 -14.13 -21.85
CA ILE A 87 39.53 -15.32 -21.51
C ILE A 87 40.49 -15.03 -20.34
N LEU A 88 41.20 -13.91 -20.41
CA LEU A 88 42.17 -13.49 -19.38
C LEU A 88 41.54 -13.18 -18.01
N ARG A 89 40.27 -12.71 -17.98
CA ARG A 89 39.59 -12.32 -16.74
C ARG A 89 38.76 -13.42 -16.10
N PHE A 90 38.10 -14.25 -16.90
CA PHE A 90 37.03 -15.12 -16.42
C PHE A 90 37.31 -16.62 -16.56
N VAL A 91 38.23 -17.02 -17.44
CA VAL A 91 38.46 -18.44 -17.78
C VAL A 91 39.73 -18.97 -17.10
N LEU A 92 40.79 -18.17 -17.13
CA LEU A 92 42.08 -18.58 -16.61
C LEU A 92 42.38 -17.85 -15.29
N SER A 93 42.76 -18.59 -14.25
CA SER A 93 43.25 -18.01 -12.99
C SER A 93 44.73 -17.61 -13.13
N GLY A 94 45.22 -16.67 -12.31
CA GLY A 94 46.58 -16.10 -12.44
C GLY A 94 47.72 -17.13 -12.52
N ASN A 95 47.60 -18.28 -11.86
CA ASN A 95 48.60 -19.36 -11.91
C ASN A 95 48.49 -20.23 -13.18
N ILE A 96 47.32 -20.32 -13.79
CA ILE A 96 47.03 -21.14 -14.99
C ILE A 96 47.32 -20.35 -16.27
N ILE A 97 47.10 -19.02 -16.27
CA ILE A 97 47.38 -18.13 -17.41
C ILE A 97 48.85 -18.27 -17.88
N ALA A 98 49.79 -18.41 -16.95
CA ALA A 98 51.22 -18.57 -17.27
C ALA A 98 51.53 -19.81 -18.11
N LYS A 99 50.79 -20.91 -17.92
CA LYS A 99 50.94 -22.18 -18.67
C LYS A 99 50.58 -22.03 -20.15
N TYR A 100 49.61 -21.15 -20.46
CA TYR A 100 49.07 -20.97 -21.81
C TYR A 100 49.58 -19.70 -22.51
N ARG A 101 50.64 -19.08 -21.96
CA ARG A 101 51.22 -17.83 -22.47
C ARG A 101 51.59 -17.92 -23.95
N GLU A 102 52.30 -18.96 -24.36
CA GLU A 102 52.74 -19.14 -25.76
C GLU A 102 51.55 -19.34 -26.71
N GLN A 103 50.51 -20.06 -26.28
CA GLN A 103 49.31 -20.31 -27.08
C GLN A 103 48.47 -19.03 -27.28
N LEU A 104 48.36 -18.20 -26.23
CA LEU A 104 47.70 -16.90 -26.31
C LEU A 104 48.47 -15.90 -27.18
N ILE A 105 49.80 -15.92 -27.13
CA ILE A 105 50.64 -15.08 -28.01
C ILE A 105 50.46 -15.51 -29.47
N SER A 106 50.54 -16.82 -29.76
CA SER A 106 50.38 -17.35 -31.12
C SER A 106 49.00 -17.05 -31.72
N ALA A 107 47.93 -17.04 -30.93
CA ALA A 107 46.58 -16.72 -31.41
C ALA A 107 46.40 -15.26 -31.87
N VAL A 108 47.35 -14.40 -31.50
CA VAL A 108 47.20 -12.96 -31.56
C VAL A 108 48.44 -12.27 -32.15
N GLU A 109 49.40 -13.06 -32.63
CA GLU A 109 50.71 -12.62 -33.16
C GLU A 109 50.60 -11.62 -34.31
N GLU A 110 49.51 -11.69 -35.09
CA GLU A 110 49.27 -10.81 -36.24
C GLU A 110 48.76 -9.40 -35.86
N ASN A 111 48.55 -9.09 -34.57
CA ASN A 111 48.03 -7.80 -34.11
C ASN A 111 48.80 -7.22 -32.91
N ASP A 112 49.56 -6.15 -33.17
CA ASP A 112 50.39 -5.44 -32.18
C ASP A 112 49.61 -4.87 -30.99
N ASN A 113 48.37 -4.38 -31.20
CA ASN A 113 47.55 -3.85 -30.11
C ASN A 113 47.20 -4.94 -29.11
N LEU A 114 46.79 -6.10 -29.61
CA LEU A 114 46.41 -7.22 -28.76
C LEU A 114 47.62 -7.88 -28.09
N LEU A 115 48.77 -7.94 -28.76
CA LEU A 115 50.04 -8.34 -28.14
C LEU A 115 50.40 -7.44 -26.95
N SER A 116 50.23 -6.12 -27.09
CA SER A 116 50.50 -5.17 -25.99
C SER A 116 49.59 -5.40 -24.77
N VAL A 117 48.34 -5.83 -24.99
CA VAL A 117 47.39 -6.18 -23.91
C VAL A 117 47.86 -7.43 -23.17
N ILE A 118 48.33 -8.45 -23.89
CA ILE A 118 48.90 -9.67 -23.31
C ILE A 118 50.13 -9.33 -22.47
N GLU A 119 51.07 -8.55 -23.01
CA GLU A 119 52.30 -8.16 -22.32
C GLU A 119 52.04 -7.34 -21.06
N ARG A 120 51.07 -6.41 -21.12
CA ARG A 120 50.62 -5.63 -19.95
C ARG A 120 49.95 -6.51 -18.89
N TRP A 121 49.21 -7.53 -19.29
CA TRP A 121 48.56 -8.47 -18.37
C TRP A 121 49.57 -9.35 -17.63
N PHE A 122 50.62 -9.80 -18.33
CA PHE A 122 51.71 -10.60 -17.75
C PHE A 122 52.74 -9.79 -16.96
N SER A 123 52.74 -8.47 -17.10
CA SER A 123 53.64 -7.54 -16.41
C SER A 123 52.84 -6.61 -15.50
N PRO A 124 52.36 -7.07 -14.32
CA PRO A 124 51.64 -6.20 -13.41
C PRO A 124 52.49 -4.98 -13.03
N GLU A 125 51.91 -3.78 -13.09
CA GLU A 125 52.53 -2.57 -12.55
C GLU A 125 52.93 -2.85 -11.10
N ALA A 126 54.21 -2.65 -10.75
CA ALA A 126 54.70 -2.91 -9.40
C ALA A 126 53.89 -2.08 -8.39
N VAL A 127 53.01 -2.75 -7.64
CA VAL A 127 52.21 -2.12 -6.59
C VAL A 127 53.18 -1.41 -5.65
N SER A 128 53.01 -0.09 -5.47
CA SER A 128 53.92 0.68 -4.65
C SER A 128 54.03 0.08 -3.24
N SER A 129 55.24 0.03 -2.68
CA SER A 129 55.47 -0.47 -1.31
C SER A 129 54.61 0.25 -0.25
N SER A 130 54.07 1.42 -0.58
CA SER A 130 53.12 2.18 0.24
C SER A 130 51.69 1.60 0.26
N GLN A 131 51.21 1.01 -0.84
CA GLN A 131 49.88 0.40 -0.94
C GLN A 131 49.83 -0.95 -0.22
N ILE A 132 50.85 -1.79 -0.38
CA ILE A 132 50.96 -3.09 0.32
C ILE A 132 51.01 -2.87 1.85
N LYS A 133 51.75 -1.86 2.31
CA LYS A 133 51.78 -1.48 3.74
C LYS A 133 50.42 -1.01 4.24
N LYS A 134 49.67 -0.27 3.42
CA LYS A 134 48.29 0.14 3.76
C LYS A 134 47.41 -1.11 3.86
N GLU A 135 47.33 -1.93 2.84
CA GLU A 135 46.47 -3.13 2.82
C GLU A 135 46.73 -4.05 4.04
N HIS A 136 47.99 -4.39 4.33
CA HIS A 136 48.33 -5.15 5.54
C HIS A 136 47.96 -4.45 6.85
N SER A 137 48.00 -3.10 6.90
CA SER A 137 47.54 -2.35 8.08
C SER A 137 46.01 -2.37 8.24
N TRP A 138 45.26 -2.46 7.14
CA TRP A 138 43.81 -2.61 7.17
C TRP A 138 43.42 -4.03 7.60
N GLU A 139 44.05 -5.06 7.03
CA GLU A 139 43.85 -6.47 7.42
C GLU A 139 44.22 -6.74 8.89
N ARG A 140 45.25 -6.06 9.43
CA ARG A 140 45.58 -6.17 10.85
C ARG A 140 44.51 -5.54 11.73
N ARG A 141 44.08 -4.32 11.41
CA ARG A 141 43.02 -3.62 12.16
C ARG A 141 41.68 -4.34 12.08
N ASP A 142 41.37 -4.94 10.95
CA ASP A 142 40.15 -5.73 10.77
C ASP A 142 40.18 -7.02 11.59
N ARG A 143 41.30 -7.78 11.54
CA ARG A 143 41.50 -8.95 12.40
C ARG A 143 41.46 -8.60 13.89
N GLU A 144 42.03 -7.46 14.28
CA GLU A 144 42.00 -6.98 15.67
C GLU A 144 40.59 -6.61 16.11
N ARG A 145 39.81 -5.92 15.25
CA ARG A 145 38.39 -5.64 15.51
C ARG A 145 37.55 -6.91 15.63
N ILE A 146 37.76 -7.88 14.74
CA ILE A 146 37.04 -9.17 14.79
C ILE A 146 37.35 -9.89 16.10
N ARG A 147 38.65 -10.03 16.44
CA ARG A 147 39.07 -10.66 17.71
C ARG A 147 38.53 -9.94 18.94
N GLU A 148 38.57 -8.61 18.95
CA GLU A 148 38.06 -7.82 20.08
C GLU A 148 36.54 -7.93 20.20
N ASN A 149 35.81 -7.96 19.08
CA ASN A 149 34.38 -8.19 19.07
C ASN A 149 34.02 -9.61 19.54
N GLU A 150 34.79 -10.63 19.14
CA GLU A 150 34.63 -12.01 19.60
C GLU A 150 34.94 -12.14 21.10
N ARG A 151 36.01 -11.50 21.57
CA ARG A 151 36.38 -11.45 22.99
C ARG A 151 35.27 -10.82 23.82
N LYS A 152 34.77 -9.63 23.42
CA LYS A 152 33.65 -8.95 24.08
C LYS A 152 32.40 -9.83 24.12
N LYS A 153 32.06 -10.49 23.01
CA LYS A 153 30.92 -11.44 22.98
C LYS A 153 31.08 -12.59 23.97
N CYS A 154 32.29 -13.12 24.14
CA CYS A 154 32.56 -14.19 25.11
C CYS A 154 32.45 -13.67 26.55
N GLU A 155 33.05 -12.52 26.85
CA GLU A 155 32.98 -11.88 28.17
C GLU A 155 31.54 -11.51 28.55
N ASP A 156 30.78 -10.95 27.62
CA ASP A 156 29.37 -10.62 27.83
C ASP A 156 28.55 -11.88 28.08
N LYS A 157 28.79 -12.96 27.31
CA LYS A 157 28.12 -14.26 27.51
C LYS A 157 28.41 -14.84 28.90
N GLU A 158 29.65 -14.79 29.37
CA GLU A 158 30.03 -15.28 30.70
C GLU A 158 29.35 -14.46 31.81
N ARG A 159 29.36 -13.13 31.69
CA ARG A 159 28.65 -12.22 32.62
C ARG A 159 27.15 -12.52 32.68
N TRP A 160 26.53 -12.81 31.53
CA TRP A 160 25.12 -13.21 31.45
C TRP A 160 24.84 -14.53 32.16
N ILE A 161 25.67 -15.55 31.94
CA ILE A 161 25.53 -16.86 32.58
C ILE A 161 25.67 -16.71 34.10
N GLN A 162 26.65 -15.92 34.55
CA GLN A 162 26.85 -15.66 35.97
C GLN A 162 25.63 -14.97 36.59
N TRP A 163 25.15 -13.88 35.99
CA TRP A 163 23.97 -13.16 36.47
C TRP A 163 22.72 -14.05 36.48
N HIS A 164 22.51 -14.86 35.44
CA HIS A 164 21.39 -15.81 35.39
C HIS A 164 21.46 -16.84 36.52
N HIS A 165 22.65 -17.37 36.80
CA HIS A 165 22.87 -18.29 37.91
C HIS A 165 22.60 -17.64 39.27
N GLU A 166 23.02 -16.39 39.48
CA GLU A 166 22.75 -15.61 40.69
C GLU A 166 21.23 -15.42 40.90
N ILE A 167 20.49 -15.06 39.86
CA ILE A 167 19.02 -14.85 39.93
C ILE A 167 18.26 -16.15 40.21
N ILE A 168 18.74 -17.29 39.73
CA ILE A 168 18.11 -18.60 39.98
C ILE A 168 18.44 -19.14 41.37
N THR A 169 19.66 -18.94 41.86
CA THR A 169 20.12 -19.50 43.13
C THR A 169 19.70 -18.68 44.35
N ASP A 170 19.64 -17.35 44.23
CA ASP A 170 19.19 -16.46 45.31
C ASP A 170 17.73 -16.01 45.09
N GLU A 171 16.87 -16.34 46.05
CA GLU A 171 15.46 -15.94 46.01
C GLU A 171 15.28 -14.41 46.07
N THR A 172 16.20 -13.68 46.71
CA THR A 172 16.11 -12.23 46.95
C THR A 172 16.87 -11.36 45.96
N ALA A 173 17.82 -11.94 45.20
CA ALA A 173 18.67 -11.20 44.26
C ALA A 173 17.87 -10.37 43.24
N LEU A 174 16.75 -10.91 42.77
CA LEU A 174 15.86 -10.22 41.81
C LEU A 174 15.11 -9.04 42.44
N THR A 175 14.67 -9.17 43.69
CA THR A 175 13.75 -8.24 44.36
C THR A 175 14.46 -7.17 45.20
N SER A 176 15.76 -7.36 45.46
CA SER A 176 16.64 -6.43 46.17
C SER A 176 16.51 -5.01 45.61
N GLU A 177 16.17 -4.06 46.47
CA GLU A 177 15.86 -2.69 46.08
C GLU A 177 17.05 -1.95 45.46
N ALA A 178 18.28 -2.31 45.85
CA ALA A 178 19.50 -1.74 45.29
C ALA A 178 19.78 -2.19 43.84
N PHE A 179 19.35 -3.40 43.46
CA PHE A 179 19.67 -3.99 42.15
C PHE A 179 18.47 -4.18 41.24
N ARG A 180 17.25 -3.93 41.74
CA ARG A 180 15.99 -4.12 41.02
C ARG A 180 15.98 -3.47 39.63
N HIS A 181 16.42 -2.21 39.53
CA HIS A 181 16.46 -1.51 38.24
C HIS A 181 17.45 -2.17 37.26
N SER A 182 18.68 -2.43 37.70
CA SER A 182 19.70 -3.09 36.87
C SER A 182 19.27 -4.49 36.43
N ASN A 183 18.59 -5.24 37.30
CA ASN A 183 18.07 -6.56 36.96
C ASN A 183 16.95 -6.51 35.92
N LEU A 184 16.05 -5.51 35.99
CA LEU A 184 15.01 -5.31 34.99
C LEU A 184 15.57 -4.83 33.65
N GLU A 185 16.55 -3.94 33.68
CA GLU A 185 17.29 -3.50 32.49
C GLU A 185 17.96 -4.69 31.80
N LYS A 186 18.68 -5.52 32.56
CA LYS A 186 19.26 -6.77 32.05
C LYS A 186 18.18 -7.72 31.48
N CYS A 187 17.07 -7.93 32.17
CA CYS A 187 15.98 -8.74 31.62
C CYS A 187 15.49 -8.19 30.27
N MET A 188 15.36 -6.87 30.14
CA MET A 188 14.94 -6.21 28.92
C MET A 188 15.99 -6.36 27.81
N GLU A 189 17.28 -6.13 28.09
CA GLU A 189 18.38 -6.30 27.13
C GLU A 189 18.43 -7.72 26.58
N LEU A 190 18.26 -8.73 27.44
CA LEU A 190 18.19 -10.13 27.04
C LEU A 190 17.06 -10.37 26.03
N LEU A 191 15.87 -9.83 26.31
CA LEU A 191 14.73 -9.94 25.41
C LEU A 191 14.97 -9.19 24.08
N ILE A 192 15.62 -8.03 24.10
CA ILE A 192 16.00 -7.29 22.88
C ILE A 192 16.98 -8.10 22.03
N HIS A 193 18.00 -8.69 22.67
CA HIS A 193 19.01 -9.48 21.97
C HIS A 193 18.45 -10.73 21.30
N ILE A 194 17.43 -11.35 21.89
CA ILE A 194 16.78 -12.54 21.33
C ILE A 194 15.72 -12.15 20.28
N GLY A 195 14.92 -11.13 20.56
CA GLY A 195 13.81 -10.70 19.70
C GLY A 195 14.22 -9.78 18.54
N HIS A 196 15.45 -9.28 18.53
CA HIS A 196 15.97 -8.27 17.60
C HIS A 196 15.03 -7.06 17.42
N SER A 197 14.33 -6.68 18.49
CA SER A 197 13.37 -5.59 18.46
C SER A 197 13.25 -4.91 19.82
N SER A 198 13.07 -3.59 19.78
CA SER A 198 12.81 -2.76 20.95
C SER A 198 11.33 -2.44 21.14
N SER A 199 10.44 -2.92 20.25
CA SER A 199 9.00 -2.67 20.40
C SER A 199 8.39 -3.58 21.46
N PRO A 200 7.55 -3.08 22.38
CA PRO A 200 6.99 -3.87 23.48
C PRO A 200 6.32 -5.18 23.03
N GLU A 201 5.60 -5.12 21.90
CA GLU A 201 4.87 -6.25 21.30
C GLU A 201 5.76 -7.40 20.85
N LYS A 202 6.93 -7.08 20.30
CA LYS A 202 7.91 -8.08 19.85
C LYS A 202 8.88 -8.47 20.95
N LEU A 203 9.00 -7.61 21.96
CA LEU A 203 9.95 -7.75 23.06
C LEU A 203 9.43 -8.69 24.16
N TRP A 204 8.20 -8.47 24.64
CA TRP A 204 7.67 -9.22 25.77
C TRP A 204 7.20 -10.62 25.34
N ASN A 205 7.93 -11.65 25.78
CA ASN A 205 7.58 -13.05 25.53
C ASN A 205 7.59 -13.85 26.84
N LYS A 206 6.39 -14.04 27.41
CA LYS A 206 6.20 -14.77 28.67
C LYS A 206 6.75 -16.20 28.60
N ALA A 207 6.51 -16.93 27.51
CA ALA A 207 6.97 -18.30 27.36
C ALA A 207 8.50 -18.40 27.39
N LEU A 208 9.19 -17.43 26.80
CA LEU A 208 10.65 -17.35 26.82
C LEU A 208 11.18 -17.02 28.22
N VAL A 209 10.56 -16.07 28.93
CA VAL A 209 10.93 -15.75 30.32
C VAL A 209 10.71 -16.97 31.22
N THR A 210 9.58 -17.69 31.06
CA THR A 210 9.30 -18.92 31.81
C THR A 210 10.30 -20.03 31.51
N ARG A 211 10.71 -20.20 30.25
CA ARG A 211 11.74 -21.18 29.89
C ARG A 211 13.10 -20.85 30.52
N LEU A 212 13.42 -19.56 30.68
CA LEU A 212 14.72 -19.12 31.20
C LEU A 212 14.78 -19.10 32.73
N PHE A 213 13.72 -18.67 33.42
CA PHE A 213 13.74 -18.43 34.87
C PHE A 213 12.78 -19.34 35.66
N GLY A 214 11.94 -20.13 34.99
CA GLY A 214 10.87 -20.91 35.63
C GLY A 214 9.64 -20.08 35.99
N GLU A 215 8.55 -20.75 36.38
CA GLU A 215 7.25 -20.12 36.59
C GLU A 215 7.23 -19.12 37.76
N ASN A 216 7.82 -19.48 38.90
CA ASN A 216 7.79 -18.65 40.11
C ASN A 216 8.51 -17.31 39.88
N LYS A 217 9.73 -17.34 39.35
CA LYS A 217 10.50 -16.13 39.03
C LYS A 217 9.86 -15.33 37.90
N THR A 218 9.22 -15.97 36.92
CA THR A 218 8.48 -15.23 35.88
C THR A 218 7.38 -14.37 36.48
N LYS A 219 6.61 -14.88 37.45
CA LYS A 219 5.57 -14.10 38.15
C LYS A 219 6.15 -12.93 38.94
N GLU A 220 7.33 -13.11 39.56
CA GLU A 220 8.04 -12.02 40.24
C GLU A 220 8.51 -10.95 39.26
N ILE A 221 9.12 -11.35 38.14
CA ILE A 221 9.55 -10.44 37.07
C ILE A 221 8.35 -9.65 36.55
N GLU A 222 7.24 -10.33 36.22
CA GLU A 222 5.97 -9.69 35.81
C GLU A 222 5.53 -8.62 36.81
N LYS A 223 5.47 -8.97 38.10
CA LYS A 223 5.07 -8.05 39.16
C LYS A 223 5.99 -6.82 39.25
N LEU A 224 7.31 -7.00 39.06
CA LEU A 224 8.27 -5.90 39.06
C LEU A 224 8.06 -4.96 37.85
N PHE A 225 7.88 -5.53 36.65
CA PHE A 225 7.53 -4.76 35.45
C PHE A 225 6.21 -3.99 35.61
N PHE A 226 5.17 -4.61 36.18
CA PHE A 226 3.86 -3.98 36.43
C PHE A 226 3.96 -2.82 37.43
N GLN A 227 4.84 -2.93 38.43
CA GLN A 227 5.08 -1.86 39.38
C GLN A 227 5.84 -0.68 38.78
N GLN A 228 6.70 -0.92 37.78
CA GLN A 228 7.56 0.12 37.21
C GLN A 228 6.74 1.22 36.52
N TRP A 229 5.77 0.85 35.68
CA TRP A 229 4.94 1.84 34.99
C TRP A 229 4.04 2.63 35.94
N ARG A 230 3.69 2.09 37.12
CA ARG A 230 2.96 2.81 38.15
C ARG A 230 3.81 3.83 38.90
N LYS A 231 5.14 3.64 38.99
CA LYS A 231 6.04 4.52 39.75
C LYS A 231 6.70 5.60 38.90
N VAL A 232 7.11 5.25 37.68
CA VAL A 232 7.91 6.14 36.83
C VAL A 232 7.01 7.16 36.13
N PRO A 233 7.17 8.47 36.39
CA PRO A 233 6.45 9.51 35.65
C PRO A 233 7.02 9.64 34.23
N THR A 234 6.14 9.98 33.29
CA THR A 234 6.50 10.24 31.90
C THR A 234 5.68 11.40 31.33
N SER A 235 6.17 11.97 30.24
CA SER A 235 5.51 13.03 29.48
C SER A 235 5.40 12.63 28.02
N LEU A 236 4.34 13.10 27.37
CA LEU A 236 4.14 12.93 25.92
C LEU A 236 5.12 13.79 25.13
N TRP A 237 5.19 13.48 23.83
CA TRP A 237 6.17 14.01 22.89
C TRP A 237 6.25 15.55 22.86
N SER A 238 5.11 16.25 22.91
CA SER A 238 5.10 17.73 22.86
C SER A 238 5.79 18.39 24.05
N ASN A 239 5.79 17.73 25.21
CA ASN A 239 6.26 18.25 26.49
C ASN A 239 7.67 17.77 26.85
N ARG A 240 8.32 17.02 25.96
CA ARG A 240 9.72 16.59 26.12
C ARG A 240 10.69 17.69 25.70
N SER A 241 11.88 17.68 26.30
CA SER A 241 13.01 18.50 25.86
C SER A 241 13.41 18.16 24.42
N SER A 242 14.14 19.05 23.75
CA SER A 242 14.65 18.81 22.39
C SER A 242 15.51 17.54 22.30
N ASP A 243 16.33 17.29 23.32
CA ASP A 243 17.34 16.24 23.30
C ASP A 243 16.73 14.85 23.50
N ASP A 244 15.64 14.75 24.27
CA ASP A 244 14.93 13.50 24.56
C ASP A 244 13.66 13.32 23.70
N LYS A 245 13.49 14.14 22.66
CA LYS A 245 12.21 14.23 21.95
C LYS A 245 11.80 12.93 21.24
N HIS A 246 12.79 12.20 20.73
CA HIS A 246 12.58 10.92 20.03
C HIS A 246 13.16 9.71 20.76
N SER A 247 13.65 9.90 21.99
CA SER A 247 14.29 8.84 22.77
C SER A 247 13.56 8.63 24.09
N LEU A 248 13.50 7.37 24.51
CA LEU A 248 12.94 6.98 25.81
C LEU A 248 14.07 6.58 26.74
N ARG A 249 14.01 7.06 27.98
CA ARG A 249 14.94 6.61 29.03
C ARG A 249 14.73 5.12 29.30
N THR A 250 15.77 4.41 29.77
CA THR A 250 15.69 2.98 30.11
C THR A 250 14.49 2.69 31.01
N ASP A 251 14.26 3.49 32.05
CA ASP A 251 13.10 3.36 32.94
C ASP A 251 11.75 3.42 32.22
N GLU A 252 11.61 4.32 31.26
CA GLU A 252 10.37 4.48 30.48
C GLU A 252 10.17 3.29 29.55
N ARG A 253 11.24 2.72 28.99
CA ARG A 253 11.18 1.51 28.15
C ARG A 253 10.77 0.29 28.96
N ILE A 254 11.31 0.14 30.17
CA ILE A 254 10.91 -0.93 31.12
C ILE A 254 9.43 -0.75 31.50
N ALA A 255 9.03 0.47 31.85
CA ALA A 255 7.64 0.79 32.18
C ALA A 255 6.68 0.51 31.02
N LEU A 256 7.01 0.95 29.81
CA LEU A 256 6.19 0.71 28.62
C LEU A 256 6.01 -0.79 28.34
N THR A 257 7.08 -1.57 28.49
CA THR A 257 7.06 -3.04 28.37
C THR A 257 6.20 -3.66 29.48
N GLY A 258 6.29 -3.14 30.70
CA GLY A 258 5.48 -3.59 31.83
C GLY A 258 3.98 -3.33 31.66
N LEU A 259 3.60 -2.17 31.12
CA LEU A 259 2.19 -1.89 30.80
C LEU A 259 1.69 -2.86 29.72
N TYR A 260 2.49 -3.10 28.67
CA TYR A 260 2.13 -4.05 27.63
C TYR A 260 1.94 -5.46 28.20
N ALA A 261 2.91 -5.94 28.99
CA ALA A 261 2.86 -7.24 29.64
C ALA A 261 1.63 -7.41 30.54
N GLU A 262 1.26 -6.38 31.31
CA GLU A 262 0.07 -6.41 32.14
C GLU A 262 -1.21 -6.43 31.31
N SER A 263 -1.22 -5.70 30.19
CA SER A 263 -2.38 -5.60 29.29
C SER A 263 -2.76 -6.91 28.59
N LEU A 264 -1.84 -7.88 28.55
CA LEU A 264 -2.10 -9.22 28.03
C LEU A 264 -2.95 -10.07 28.99
N ASN A 265 -3.03 -9.69 30.27
CA ASN A 265 -3.87 -10.40 31.23
C ASN A 265 -5.34 -10.04 31.01
N TYR A 266 -6.21 -11.05 31.09
CA TYR A 266 -7.65 -10.85 31.06
C TYR A 266 -8.07 -9.90 32.19
N ASP A 267 -8.93 -8.93 31.87
CA ASP A 267 -9.47 -7.96 32.82
C ASP A 267 -8.44 -7.10 33.59
N TRP A 268 -7.21 -6.94 33.07
CA TRP A 268 -6.17 -6.15 33.72
C TRP A 268 -6.62 -4.71 34.09
N TYR A 269 -7.50 -4.12 33.29
CA TYR A 269 -8.06 -2.78 33.50
C TYR A 269 -8.81 -2.64 34.83
N LYS A 270 -9.32 -3.75 35.42
CA LYS A 270 -9.97 -3.74 36.73
C LYS A 270 -8.98 -3.49 37.88
N ASN A 271 -7.69 -3.74 37.66
CA ASN A 271 -6.63 -3.53 38.65
C ASN A 271 -6.04 -2.12 38.59
N ILE A 272 -6.51 -1.27 37.68
CA ILE A 272 -6.06 0.11 37.53
C ILE A 272 -6.86 1.00 38.46
N LYS A 273 -6.16 1.71 39.35
CA LYS A 273 -6.79 2.77 40.17
C LYS A 273 -7.07 4.02 39.31
N PRO A 274 -8.04 4.87 39.67
CA PRO A 274 -8.32 6.10 38.92
C PRO A 274 -7.08 6.98 38.67
N GLU A 275 -6.18 7.10 39.64
CA GLU A 275 -4.93 7.85 39.51
C GLU A 275 -3.90 7.18 38.58
N GLU A 276 -3.98 5.86 38.42
CA GLU A 276 -3.11 5.07 37.56
C GLU A 276 -3.59 5.09 36.10
N ALA A 277 -4.89 5.31 35.86
CA ALA A 277 -5.49 5.35 34.53
C ALA A 277 -4.81 6.39 33.64
N SER A 278 -4.64 7.62 34.13
CA SER A 278 -3.94 8.69 33.40
C SER A 278 -2.52 8.27 33.01
N ARG A 279 -1.80 7.60 33.90
CA ARG A 279 -0.42 7.15 33.63
C ARG A 279 -0.40 6.00 32.61
N ALA A 280 -1.35 5.08 32.68
CA ALA A 280 -1.51 4.02 31.69
C ALA A 280 -1.77 4.60 30.29
N VAL A 281 -2.63 5.63 30.18
CA VAL A 281 -2.90 6.32 28.92
C VAL A 281 -1.65 7.02 28.38
N LEU A 282 -0.87 7.70 29.23
CA LEU A 282 0.38 8.35 28.82
C LEU A 282 1.37 7.35 28.21
N TYR A 283 1.59 6.21 28.87
CA TYR A 283 2.46 5.17 28.33
C TYR A 283 1.89 4.52 27.07
N ALA A 284 0.57 4.31 26.99
CA ALA A 284 -0.06 3.76 25.80
C ALA A 284 0.04 4.71 24.57
N ALA A 285 0.13 6.02 24.81
CA ALA A 285 0.31 7.06 23.79
C ALA A 285 1.77 7.39 23.44
N LEU A 286 2.73 6.81 24.16
CA LEU A 286 4.16 7.09 24.03
C LEU A 286 4.85 6.53 22.78
N PRO A 287 4.52 5.33 22.27
CA PRO A 287 5.23 4.76 21.14
C PRO A 287 5.13 5.65 19.91
N SER A 288 6.16 5.57 19.05
CA SER A 288 6.28 6.49 17.91
C SER A 288 5.35 6.15 16.76
N ASP A 289 5.14 4.86 16.45
CA ASP A 289 4.49 4.43 15.20
C ASP A 289 2.99 4.16 15.34
N SER A 290 2.59 3.53 16.44
CA SER A 290 1.19 3.21 16.75
C SER A 290 0.96 3.26 18.25
N PHE A 291 -0.29 3.54 18.66
CA PHE A 291 -0.65 3.36 20.07
C PHE A 291 -0.35 1.93 20.54
N LEU A 292 0.02 1.78 21.81
CA LEU A 292 0.12 0.47 22.42
C LEU A 292 -1.27 -0.20 22.41
N PRO A 293 -1.41 -1.50 22.10
CA PRO A 293 -2.73 -2.16 22.01
C PRO A 293 -3.62 -2.01 23.25
N ALA A 294 -3.00 -1.81 24.42
CA ALA A 294 -3.66 -1.48 25.68
C ALA A 294 -4.61 -0.26 25.58
N ILE A 295 -4.35 0.69 24.68
CA ILE A 295 -5.17 1.89 24.50
C ILE A 295 -6.63 1.54 24.17
N ASN A 296 -6.89 0.42 23.49
CA ASN A 296 -8.25 0.05 23.10
C ASN A 296 -9.10 -0.30 24.33
N GLN A 297 -8.53 -1.03 25.29
CA GLN A 297 -9.21 -1.36 26.55
C GLN A 297 -9.33 -0.12 27.43
N LEU A 298 -8.31 0.75 27.46
CA LEU A 298 -8.37 2.02 28.17
C LEU A 298 -9.45 2.95 27.59
N ALA A 299 -9.63 2.98 26.27
CA ALA A 299 -10.67 3.79 25.64
C ALA A 299 -12.10 3.30 25.98
N LEU A 300 -12.28 1.99 26.22
CA LEU A 300 -13.56 1.43 26.62
C LEU A 300 -13.89 1.69 28.10
N HIS A 301 -12.91 1.56 29.00
CA HIS A 301 -13.14 1.63 30.45
C HIS A 301 -12.83 3.00 31.08
N PHE A 302 -11.92 3.76 30.47
CA PHE A 302 -11.48 5.10 30.92
C PHE A 302 -11.53 6.13 29.76
N PRO A 303 -12.69 6.28 29.07
CA PRO A 303 -12.79 7.12 27.87
C PRO A 303 -12.45 8.60 28.11
N ASN A 304 -12.78 9.12 29.30
CA ASN A 304 -12.51 10.52 29.64
C ASN A 304 -11.01 10.79 29.78
N ASP A 305 -10.24 9.90 30.40
CA ASP A 305 -8.80 10.03 30.55
C ASP A 305 -8.09 9.96 29.19
N VAL A 306 -8.49 8.98 28.35
CA VAL A 306 -8.00 8.85 26.97
C VAL A 306 -8.27 10.11 26.16
N LYS A 307 -9.54 10.57 26.18
CA LYS A 307 -9.93 11.78 25.46
C LYS A 307 -9.15 12.99 25.93
N ASN A 308 -9.09 13.25 27.25
CA ASN A 308 -8.46 14.45 27.80
C ASN A 308 -6.95 14.50 27.49
N ILE A 309 -6.24 13.40 27.72
CA ILE A 309 -4.78 13.35 27.55
C ILE A 309 -4.39 13.47 26.08
N ILE A 310 -5.02 12.69 25.19
CA ILE A 310 -4.70 12.74 23.75
C ILE A 310 -5.17 14.07 23.15
N SER A 311 -6.30 14.63 23.58
CA SER A 311 -6.76 15.95 23.13
C SER A 311 -5.80 17.06 23.52
N HIS A 312 -5.24 17.00 24.73
CA HIS A 312 -4.26 17.97 25.18
C HIS A 312 -2.97 17.89 24.36
N GLU A 313 -2.47 16.68 24.09
CA GLU A 313 -1.32 16.48 23.18
C GLU A 313 -1.61 17.04 21.79
N LEU A 314 -2.78 16.73 21.24
CA LEU A 314 -3.25 17.22 19.94
C LEU A 314 -3.36 18.76 19.87
N GLN A 315 -3.69 19.42 20.98
CA GLN A 315 -3.68 20.89 21.06
C GLN A 315 -2.24 21.43 21.09
N ASN A 316 -1.34 20.77 21.82
CA ASN A 316 0.06 21.17 21.94
C ASN A 316 0.84 21.01 20.63
N ILE A 317 0.48 20.05 19.77
CA ILE A 317 1.17 19.87 18.49
C ILE A 317 0.97 21.05 17.52
N ARG A 318 0.00 21.95 17.74
CA ARG A 318 -0.28 23.08 16.84
C ARG A 318 0.96 23.93 16.53
N SER A 319 1.85 24.12 17.51
CA SER A 319 3.11 24.86 17.34
C SER A 319 4.17 24.10 16.52
N TYR A 320 3.99 22.80 16.33
CA TYR A 320 4.94 21.90 15.65
C TYR A 320 4.49 21.45 14.26
N VAL A 321 3.20 21.62 13.90
CA VAL A 321 2.64 21.19 12.60
C VAL A 321 3.44 21.73 11.42
N GLU A 322 3.99 22.95 11.54
CA GLU A 322 4.74 23.60 10.46
C GLU A 322 6.21 23.19 10.37
N THR A 323 6.83 22.87 11.52
CA THR A 323 8.28 22.71 11.66
C THR A 323 8.72 21.26 11.76
N ALA A 324 7.89 20.39 12.33
CA ALA A 324 8.26 18.99 12.57
C ALA A 324 8.03 18.09 11.35
N ASP A 325 9.08 17.35 10.99
CA ASP A 325 9.04 16.28 9.99
C ASP A 325 8.30 15.03 10.50
N TYR A 326 8.16 14.86 11.80
CA TYR A 326 7.46 13.71 12.36
C TYR A 326 6.77 14.06 13.66
N ILE A 327 5.49 13.71 13.76
CA ILE A 327 4.67 13.95 14.95
C ILE A 327 4.03 12.60 15.35
N PRO A 328 4.54 11.93 16.41
CA PRO A 328 4.10 10.60 16.81
C PRO A 328 2.60 10.46 17.02
N VAL A 329 1.95 11.43 17.69
CA VAL A 329 0.52 11.34 17.98
C VAL A 329 -0.35 11.30 16.70
N ILE A 330 0.09 11.96 15.62
CA ILE A 330 -0.62 11.90 14.32
C ILE A 330 -0.52 10.50 13.74
N SER A 331 0.67 9.90 13.74
CA SER A 331 0.89 8.52 13.30
C SER A 331 0.10 7.52 14.14
N ASN A 332 0.09 7.70 15.46
CA ASN A 332 -0.66 6.86 16.38
C ASN A 332 -2.17 6.90 16.09
N ILE A 333 -2.73 8.08 15.83
CA ILE A 333 -4.15 8.23 15.46
C ILE A 333 -4.42 7.61 14.08
N LEU A 334 -3.53 7.81 13.11
CA LEU A 334 -3.64 7.24 11.77
C LEU A 334 -3.78 5.71 11.81
N ASN A 335 -2.97 5.07 12.65
CA ASN A 335 -2.88 3.60 12.80
C ASN A 335 -3.81 3.02 13.87
N SER A 336 -4.65 3.86 14.51
CA SER A 336 -5.53 3.44 15.61
C SER A 336 -6.78 2.66 15.15
N ALA A 337 -7.51 2.09 16.10
CA ALA A 337 -8.83 1.53 15.86
C ALA A 337 -9.88 2.62 15.58
N LYS A 338 -10.96 2.29 14.88
CA LYS A 338 -12.00 3.26 14.47
C LYS A 338 -12.66 3.91 15.69
N GLU A 339 -12.87 3.13 16.73
CA GLU A 339 -13.49 3.51 18.01
C GLU A 339 -12.72 4.64 18.70
N ILE A 340 -11.39 4.60 18.65
CA ILE A 340 -10.54 5.67 19.22
C ILE A 340 -10.66 6.95 18.39
N ARG A 341 -10.66 6.83 17.06
CA ARG A 341 -10.85 7.99 16.17
C ARG A 341 -12.23 8.61 16.33
N GLU A 342 -13.26 7.80 16.58
CA GLU A 342 -14.61 8.27 16.87
C GLU A 342 -14.68 9.02 18.22
N LEU A 343 -13.97 8.53 19.25
CA LEU A 343 -13.87 9.20 20.55
C LEU A 343 -13.19 10.58 20.45
N LEU A 344 -12.18 10.70 19.59
CA LEU A 344 -11.35 11.91 19.41
C LEU A 344 -11.82 12.82 18.27
N LYS A 345 -12.87 12.44 17.53
CA LYS A 345 -13.26 13.06 16.25
C LYS A 345 -13.43 14.58 16.34
N ASP A 346 -14.07 15.08 17.40
CA ASP A 346 -14.44 16.49 17.51
C ASP A 346 -13.19 17.37 17.65
N VAL A 347 -12.20 16.90 18.43
CA VAL A 347 -10.94 17.60 18.64
C VAL A 347 -10.05 17.53 17.39
N ILE A 348 -10.01 16.37 16.74
CA ILE A 348 -9.29 16.21 15.47
C ILE A 348 -9.88 17.15 14.40
N LEU A 349 -11.22 17.24 14.31
CA LEU A 349 -11.90 18.15 13.39
C LEU A 349 -11.56 19.62 13.66
N GLU A 350 -11.56 20.05 14.92
CA GLU A 350 -11.18 21.42 15.28
C GLU A 350 -9.74 21.76 14.83
N ILE A 351 -8.82 20.82 15.04
CA ILE A 351 -7.41 20.99 14.65
C ILE A 351 -7.26 20.97 13.13
N ILE A 352 -7.95 20.09 12.42
CA ILE A 352 -7.94 20.04 10.95
C ILE A 352 -8.44 21.37 10.39
N ILE A 353 -9.58 21.86 10.88
CA ILE A 353 -10.19 23.10 10.38
C ILE A 353 -9.26 24.29 10.63
N SER A 354 -8.72 24.43 11.84
CA SER A 354 -7.76 25.50 12.16
C SER A 354 -6.45 25.39 11.36
N SER A 355 -5.95 24.17 11.14
CA SER A 355 -4.76 23.91 10.33
C SER A 355 -4.99 24.28 8.87
N ILE A 356 -6.13 23.92 8.29
CA ILE A 356 -6.51 24.28 6.91
C ILE A 356 -6.64 25.80 6.74
N TYR A 357 -7.30 26.49 7.68
CA TYR A 357 -7.47 27.94 7.60
C TYR A 357 -6.14 28.69 7.62
N SER A 358 -5.18 28.20 8.41
CA SER A 358 -3.84 28.79 8.53
C SER A 358 -2.90 28.42 7.38
N ILE A 359 -3.30 27.58 6.41
CA ILE A 359 -2.48 27.31 5.21
C ILE A 359 -2.44 28.58 4.34
N GLU A 360 -1.25 29.08 4.06
CA GLU A 360 -0.99 30.21 3.16
C GLU A 360 -0.13 29.77 1.96
N LYS A 361 0.14 30.67 1.01
CA LYS A 361 0.89 30.33 -0.22
C LYS A 361 2.29 29.80 0.06
N GLU A 362 2.91 30.29 1.13
CA GLU A 362 4.29 29.98 1.53
C GLU A 362 4.36 28.86 2.59
N SER A 363 3.23 28.24 2.94
CA SER A 363 3.21 27.16 3.94
C SER A 363 4.16 26.02 3.59
N SER A 364 4.80 25.47 4.63
CA SER A 364 5.74 24.36 4.50
C SER A 364 5.05 23.09 3.99
N SER A 365 5.82 22.22 3.31
CA SER A 365 5.34 20.88 2.92
C SER A 365 4.95 20.04 4.12
N ASN A 366 5.60 20.26 5.26
CA ASN A 366 5.32 19.55 6.52
C ASN A 366 3.92 19.87 7.03
N LYS A 367 3.51 21.14 7.00
CA LYS A 367 2.16 21.55 7.39
C LYS A 367 1.08 20.81 6.59
N ILE A 368 1.24 20.76 5.27
CA ILE A 368 0.28 20.11 4.37
C ILE A 368 0.26 18.59 4.58
N ARG A 369 1.44 17.98 4.76
CA ARG A 369 1.55 16.53 5.03
C ARG A 369 0.89 16.16 6.36
N ASN A 370 1.25 16.84 7.45
CA ASN A 370 0.70 16.59 8.79
C ASN A 370 -0.82 16.82 8.82
N THR A 371 -1.31 17.87 8.14
CA THR A 371 -2.76 18.09 7.97
C THR A 371 -3.41 16.97 7.15
N GLY A 372 -2.73 16.49 6.11
CA GLY A 372 -3.16 15.35 5.31
C GLY A 372 -3.29 14.06 6.11
N ASP A 373 -2.31 13.74 6.93
CA ASP A 373 -2.33 12.54 7.78
C ASP A 373 -3.52 12.58 8.77
N LEU A 374 -3.80 13.75 9.35
CA LEU A 374 -5.00 13.98 10.17
C LEU A 374 -6.30 13.83 9.36
N LEU A 375 -6.36 14.42 8.15
CA LEU A 375 -7.51 14.28 7.25
C LEU A 375 -7.79 12.81 6.92
N TYR A 376 -6.75 12.02 6.66
CA TYR A 376 -6.93 10.60 6.37
C TYR A 376 -7.54 9.83 7.55
N SER A 377 -7.14 10.16 8.77
CA SER A 377 -7.62 9.49 9.99
C SER A 377 -9.15 9.61 10.18
N ILE A 378 -9.79 10.66 9.68
CA ILE A 378 -11.22 10.90 9.92
C ILE A 378 -12.14 10.47 8.77
N ILE A 379 -11.61 9.95 7.66
CA ILE A 379 -12.44 9.66 6.46
C ILE A 379 -13.62 8.72 6.75
N ASP A 380 -13.44 7.73 7.63
CA ASP A 380 -14.47 6.75 7.99
C ASP A 380 -15.30 7.09 9.24
N THR A 381 -15.04 8.22 9.89
CA THR A 381 -15.71 8.61 11.14
C THR A 381 -16.67 9.77 11.01
N VAL A 382 -16.53 10.60 9.97
CA VAL A 382 -17.32 11.83 9.78
C VAL A 382 -18.59 11.60 8.94
N SER A 383 -19.63 12.39 9.21
CA SER A 383 -20.88 12.38 8.44
C SER A 383 -20.70 13.02 7.06
N ASP A 384 -21.59 12.71 6.10
CA ASP A 384 -21.48 13.27 4.74
C ASP A 384 -21.60 14.80 4.69
N GLU A 385 -22.35 15.41 5.62
CA GLU A 385 -22.38 16.87 5.78
C GLU A 385 -21.02 17.43 6.18
N GLN A 386 -20.36 16.80 7.17
CA GLN A 386 -19.02 17.19 7.60
C GLN A 386 -18.00 16.99 6.49
N LYS A 387 -18.08 15.89 5.71
CA LYS A 387 -17.21 15.67 4.55
C LYS A 387 -17.30 16.82 3.55
N LYS A 388 -18.52 17.30 3.26
CA LYS A 388 -18.73 18.43 2.35
C LYS A 388 -18.10 19.73 2.87
N VAL A 389 -18.19 20.00 4.18
CA VAL A 389 -17.54 21.16 4.82
C VAL A 389 -16.02 21.05 4.69
N ILE A 390 -15.45 19.90 5.07
CA ILE A 390 -14.00 19.65 4.98
C ILE A 390 -13.51 19.79 3.55
N ALA A 391 -14.20 19.19 2.58
CA ALA A 391 -13.86 19.29 1.17
C ALA A 391 -13.84 20.75 0.69
N THR A 392 -14.80 21.56 1.12
CA THR A 392 -14.87 22.98 0.77
C THR A 392 -13.67 23.75 1.35
N SER A 393 -13.31 23.47 2.60
CA SER A 393 -12.13 24.06 3.26
C SER A 393 -10.83 23.65 2.54
N CYS A 394 -10.63 22.36 2.26
CA CYS A 394 -9.48 21.86 1.49
C CYS A 394 -9.40 22.49 0.10
N ALA A 395 -10.53 22.63 -0.60
CA ALA A 395 -10.61 23.29 -1.91
C ALA A 395 -10.16 24.75 -1.83
N SER A 396 -10.63 25.49 -0.82
CA SER A 396 -10.23 26.89 -0.62
C SER A 396 -8.73 27.04 -0.34
N ALA A 397 -8.15 26.14 0.46
CA ALA A 397 -6.72 26.15 0.76
C ALA A 397 -5.88 25.76 -0.46
N TYR A 398 -6.32 24.78 -1.24
CA TYR A 398 -5.71 24.40 -2.51
C TYR A 398 -5.65 25.57 -3.50
N LEU A 399 -6.76 26.32 -3.65
CA LEU A 399 -6.86 27.46 -4.57
C LEU A 399 -5.93 28.64 -4.21
N LYS A 400 -5.31 28.66 -3.02
CA LYS A 400 -4.27 29.65 -2.69
C LYS A 400 -3.02 29.46 -3.55
N SER A 401 -2.64 28.22 -3.86
CA SER A 401 -1.47 27.88 -4.69
C SER A 401 -1.70 26.61 -5.53
N PRO A 402 -2.63 26.65 -6.50
CA PRO A 402 -3.14 25.44 -7.18
C PRO A 402 -2.12 24.80 -8.13
N TYR A 403 -1.10 25.53 -8.57
CA TYR A 403 -0.06 25.06 -9.51
C TYR A 403 1.22 24.63 -8.82
N SER A 404 1.21 24.53 -7.48
CA SER A 404 2.32 24.00 -6.70
C SER A 404 2.03 22.56 -6.32
N SER A 405 2.94 21.65 -6.66
CA SER A 405 2.81 20.21 -6.36
C SER A 405 2.64 19.92 -4.87
N LYS A 406 3.14 20.80 -4.00
CA LYS A 406 2.97 20.74 -2.54
C LYS A 406 1.50 20.78 -2.11
N PHE A 407 0.62 21.42 -2.88
CA PHE A 407 -0.80 21.61 -2.55
C PHE A 407 -1.71 20.55 -3.16
N TYR A 408 -1.22 19.71 -4.08
CA TYR A 408 -2.01 18.63 -4.70
C TYR A 408 -2.65 17.65 -3.69
N PRO A 409 -2.01 17.32 -2.54
CA PRO A 409 -2.67 16.53 -1.49
C PRO A 409 -3.99 17.13 -1.00
N LEU A 410 -4.11 18.46 -0.93
CA LEU A 410 -5.36 19.11 -0.50
C LEU A 410 -6.49 18.87 -1.51
N LEU A 411 -6.20 18.94 -2.81
CA LEU A 411 -7.18 18.62 -3.83
C LEU A 411 -7.55 17.12 -3.80
N ARG A 412 -6.56 16.24 -3.56
CA ARG A 412 -6.81 14.81 -3.35
C ARG A 412 -7.82 14.58 -2.23
N TYR A 413 -7.63 15.22 -1.07
CA TYR A 413 -8.59 15.12 0.04
C TYR A 413 -9.95 15.72 -0.31
N THR A 414 -10.00 16.85 -1.04
CA THR A 414 -11.28 17.38 -1.55
C THR A 414 -12.04 16.33 -2.35
N PHE A 415 -11.38 15.61 -3.26
CA PHE A 415 -12.02 14.54 -4.02
C PHE A 415 -12.45 13.36 -3.15
N THR A 416 -11.60 12.93 -2.20
CA THR A 416 -11.90 11.83 -1.28
C THR A 416 -13.13 12.12 -0.41
N PHE A 417 -13.29 13.36 0.06
CA PHE A 417 -14.41 13.77 0.90
C PHE A 417 -15.68 14.11 0.10
N HIS A 418 -15.53 14.82 -1.03
CA HIS A 418 -16.67 15.22 -1.87
C HIS A 418 -16.25 15.41 -3.34
N SER A 419 -16.48 14.39 -4.17
CA SER A 419 -16.03 14.32 -5.57
C SER A 419 -16.45 15.53 -6.41
N ASP A 420 -17.70 16.00 -6.27
CA ASP A 420 -18.24 17.10 -7.08
C ASP A 420 -17.57 18.43 -6.74
N THR A 421 -17.19 18.62 -5.47
CA THR A 421 -16.42 19.79 -5.02
C THR A 421 -15.02 19.71 -5.59
N GLY A 422 -14.40 18.53 -5.58
CA GLY A 422 -13.08 18.29 -6.17
C GLY A 422 -13.07 18.63 -7.65
N LEU A 423 -14.05 18.12 -8.39
CA LEU A 423 -14.18 18.32 -9.83
C LEU A 423 -14.46 19.77 -10.21
N THR A 424 -15.34 20.45 -9.47
CA THR A 424 -15.60 21.88 -9.64
C THR A 424 -14.35 22.71 -9.38
N THR A 425 -13.61 22.38 -8.31
CA THR A 425 -12.36 23.06 -7.94
C THR A 425 -11.29 22.88 -9.01
N LEU A 426 -11.10 21.66 -9.51
CA LEU A 426 -10.19 21.33 -10.60
C LEU A 426 -10.54 22.13 -11.87
N LYS A 427 -11.81 22.11 -12.30
CA LYS A 427 -12.27 22.87 -13.47
C LYS A 427 -11.99 24.38 -13.33
N ASN A 428 -12.19 24.94 -12.14
CA ASN A 428 -11.94 26.35 -11.88
C ASN A 428 -10.45 26.71 -11.92
N ALA A 429 -9.59 25.87 -11.32
CA ALA A 429 -8.14 26.04 -11.37
C ALA A 429 -7.62 25.91 -12.82
N LEU A 430 -8.10 24.88 -13.54
CA LEU A 430 -7.71 24.64 -14.93
C LEU A 430 -8.08 25.79 -15.87
N LYS A 431 -9.25 26.42 -15.69
CA LYS A 431 -9.65 27.60 -16.49
C LYS A 431 -8.66 28.76 -16.38
N ARG A 432 -8.04 28.93 -15.21
CA ARG A 432 -7.10 30.02 -14.89
C ARG A 432 -5.63 29.66 -15.17
N SER A 433 -5.34 28.41 -15.52
CA SER A 433 -3.97 27.97 -15.77
C SER A 433 -3.44 28.49 -17.11
N ILE A 434 -2.21 29.01 -17.09
CA ILE A 434 -1.48 29.45 -18.29
C ILE A 434 -0.94 28.21 -19.03
N ASN A 435 -0.30 27.29 -18.30
CA ASN A 435 0.24 26.04 -18.84
C ASN A 435 -0.63 24.86 -18.41
N LYS A 436 -1.73 24.64 -19.14
CA LYS A 436 -2.75 23.64 -18.82
C LYS A 436 -2.23 22.21 -18.92
N ASP A 437 -1.40 21.93 -19.94
CA ASP A 437 -0.88 20.60 -20.23
C ASP A 437 0.03 20.13 -19.10
N GLN A 438 1.06 20.91 -18.77
CA GLN A 438 2.00 20.59 -17.68
C GLN A 438 1.27 20.44 -16.34
N TYR A 439 0.39 21.39 -16.04
CA TYR A 439 -0.39 21.37 -14.80
C TYR A 439 -1.21 20.07 -14.67
N ILE A 440 -1.93 19.66 -15.71
CA ILE A 440 -2.75 18.45 -15.67
C ILE A 440 -1.88 17.19 -15.61
N ILE A 441 -0.76 17.13 -16.33
CA ILE A 441 0.17 16.00 -16.28
C ILE A 441 0.68 15.80 -14.85
N GLU A 442 1.22 16.83 -14.22
CA GLU A 442 1.74 16.75 -12.85
C GLU A 442 0.65 16.42 -11.84
N LEU A 443 -0.52 17.05 -11.97
CA LEU A 443 -1.65 16.85 -11.05
C LEU A 443 -2.18 15.41 -11.12
N PHE A 444 -2.41 14.88 -12.32
CA PHE A 444 -2.92 13.53 -12.48
C PHE A 444 -1.92 12.49 -12.02
N ALA A 445 -0.63 12.69 -12.33
CA ALA A 445 0.44 11.86 -11.82
C ALA A 445 0.49 11.82 -10.29
N ALA A 446 0.28 12.96 -9.63
CA ALA A 446 0.37 13.07 -8.17
C ALA A 446 -0.89 12.63 -7.41
N ILE A 447 -2.09 12.74 -8.02
CA ILE A 447 -3.36 12.47 -7.32
C ILE A 447 -3.93 11.09 -7.68
N PHE A 448 -3.97 10.75 -8.98
CA PHE A 448 -4.78 9.65 -9.49
C PHE A 448 -3.95 8.44 -9.96
N SER A 449 -2.62 8.55 -9.98
CA SER A 449 -1.74 7.40 -10.26
C SER A 449 -1.79 6.37 -9.12
N PRO A 450 -1.86 5.07 -9.42
CA PRO A 450 -1.68 4.01 -8.42
C PRO A 450 -0.36 4.13 -7.63
N GLN A 451 0.70 4.66 -8.25
CA GLN A 451 2.00 4.86 -7.60
C GLN A 451 1.99 6.01 -6.59
N ALA A 452 1.16 7.03 -6.81
CA ALA A 452 0.93 8.11 -5.84
C ALA A 452 0.23 7.63 -4.55
N SER A 453 -0.25 6.37 -4.52
CA SER A 453 -0.89 5.73 -3.36
C SER A 453 0.04 4.75 -2.61
N ARG A 454 1.36 4.79 -2.85
CA ARG A 454 2.34 3.89 -2.19
C ARG A 454 2.54 4.17 -0.69
N ARG A 455 2.17 5.34 -0.18
CA ARG A 455 2.05 5.59 1.26
C ARG A 455 0.60 5.29 1.63
N ASP A 456 0.30 4.09 2.12
CA ASP A 456 -0.89 3.60 2.89
C ASP A 456 -2.32 4.12 2.64
N LEU A 457 -2.55 5.00 1.66
CA LEU A 457 -3.81 5.67 1.38
C LEU A 457 -4.72 4.86 0.44
N ARG A 458 -4.43 3.56 0.23
CA ARG A 458 -5.22 2.69 -0.67
C ARG A 458 -6.62 2.38 -0.13
N LYS A 459 -6.86 2.55 1.17
CA LYS A 459 -8.16 2.24 1.78
C LYS A 459 -9.29 3.10 1.20
N TYR A 460 -9.01 4.36 0.86
CA TYR A 460 -10.01 5.30 0.37
C TYR A 460 -9.64 5.83 -1.02
N SER A 461 -10.51 5.55 -1.99
CA SER A 461 -10.38 6.09 -3.34
C SER A 461 -10.67 7.59 -3.33
N CYS A 462 -9.79 8.37 -3.97
CA CYS A 462 -10.04 9.77 -4.31
C CYS A 462 -10.71 9.91 -5.69
N LEU A 463 -11.08 8.81 -6.34
CA LEU A 463 -11.80 8.87 -7.60
C LEU A 463 -13.32 8.99 -7.35
N PRO A 464 -14.04 9.78 -8.17
CA PRO A 464 -15.49 9.85 -8.09
C PRO A 464 -16.15 8.48 -8.20
N LYS A 465 -17.29 8.30 -7.54
CA LYS A 465 -18.07 7.04 -7.58
C LYS A 465 -19.14 7.04 -8.69
N THR A 466 -19.50 8.22 -9.19
CA THR A 466 -20.53 8.36 -10.22
C THR A 466 -19.90 8.25 -11.62
N PRO A 467 -20.52 7.51 -12.56
CA PRO A 467 -20.04 7.43 -13.94
C PRO A 467 -19.87 8.81 -14.56
N GLU A 468 -20.81 9.73 -14.33
CA GLU A 468 -20.82 11.07 -14.91
C GLU A 468 -19.58 11.88 -14.48
N ALA A 469 -19.24 11.88 -13.18
CA ALA A 469 -18.07 12.59 -12.69
C ALA A 469 -16.75 11.93 -13.14
N LEU A 470 -16.72 10.59 -13.24
CA LEU A 470 -15.58 9.87 -13.82
C LEU A 470 -15.39 10.21 -15.30
N GLY A 471 -16.48 10.28 -16.07
CA GLY A 471 -16.43 10.64 -17.48
C GLY A 471 -15.96 12.08 -17.69
N GLU A 472 -16.40 13.02 -16.87
CA GLU A 472 -15.87 14.40 -16.89
C GLU A 472 -14.36 14.45 -16.58
N LEU A 473 -13.89 13.71 -15.58
CA LEU A 473 -12.47 13.64 -15.24
C LEU A 473 -11.65 12.98 -16.37
N LEU A 474 -12.21 11.94 -17.00
CA LEU A 474 -11.60 11.24 -18.12
C LEU A 474 -11.52 12.13 -19.38
N SER A 475 -12.56 12.93 -19.64
CA SER A 475 -12.59 13.92 -20.71
C SER A 475 -11.47 14.96 -20.55
N ILE A 476 -11.24 15.43 -19.32
CA ILE A 476 -10.09 16.30 -19.00
C ILE A 476 -8.77 15.57 -19.25
N ALA A 477 -8.65 14.33 -18.77
CA ALA A 477 -7.44 13.53 -18.93
C ALA A 477 -7.06 13.34 -20.41
N TYR A 478 -7.99 12.90 -21.27
CA TYR A 478 -7.73 12.69 -22.69
C TYR A 478 -7.42 13.97 -23.47
N ARG A 479 -7.91 15.12 -22.99
CA ARG A 479 -7.63 16.42 -23.62
C ARG A 479 -6.18 16.87 -23.44
N PHE A 480 -5.59 16.63 -22.27
CA PHE A 480 -4.27 17.15 -21.89
C PHE A 480 -3.18 16.07 -21.79
N ILE A 481 -3.57 14.82 -21.53
CA ILE A 481 -2.71 13.62 -21.47
C ILE A 481 -3.03 12.79 -22.71
N ARG A 482 -2.65 13.31 -23.88
CA ARG A 482 -3.06 12.74 -25.16
C ARG A 482 -2.45 11.36 -25.34
N ARG A 483 -3.23 10.46 -25.93
CA ARG A 483 -2.80 9.08 -26.20
C ARG A 483 -1.78 9.01 -27.34
N GLU A 484 -1.83 9.95 -28.27
CA GLU A 484 -0.87 10.06 -29.39
C GLU A 484 0.57 10.30 -28.91
N ASP A 485 0.74 10.86 -27.71
CA ASP A 485 2.05 11.14 -27.11
C ASP A 485 2.47 10.06 -26.08
N ASP A 486 1.76 8.94 -26.00
CA ASP A 486 2.12 7.86 -25.07
C ASP A 486 3.38 7.16 -25.56
N ARG A 487 4.33 6.95 -24.66
CA ARG A 487 5.61 6.30 -24.96
C ARG A 487 5.49 4.80 -24.76
N GLU A 488 6.03 4.03 -25.70
CA GLU A 488 6.24 2.59 -25.55
C GLU A 488 7.58 2.36 -24.87
N HIS A 489 7.58 1.54 -23.82
CA HIS A 489 8.77 1.19 -23.05
C HIS A 489 9.04 -0.31 -23.18
N ASP A 490 10.23 -0.68 -23.66
CA ASP A 490 10.70 -2.06 -23.71
C ASP A 490 11.67 -2.35 -22.57
N GLY A 491 11.47 -3.45 -21.85
CA GLY A 491 12.37 -3.91 -20.77
C GLY A 491 12.18 -3.22 -19.41
N MET A 492 13.23 -3.19 -18.59
CA MET A 492 13.19 -2.55 -17.27
C MET A 492 13.28 -1.03 -17.41
N TYR A 493 12.20 -0.35 -17.04
CA TYR A 493 12.07 1.10 -17.10
C TYR A 493 11.63 1.70 -15.75
N HIS A 494 12.02 2.94 -15.48
CA HIS A 494 11.63 3.71 -14.29
C HIS A 494 10.63 4.81 -14.67
N PRO A 495 9.33 4.68 -14.32
CA PRO A 495 8.28 5.62 -14.70
C PRO A 495 8.57 7.08 -14.33
N ASP A 496 8.43 7.99 -15.30
CA ASP A 496 8.52 9.43 -15.09
C ASP A 496 7.15 10.05 -14.73
N THR A 497 7.09 11.37 -14.54
CA THR A 497 5.83 12.07 -14.24
C THR A 497 4.78 11.89 -15.34
N ARG A 498 5.18 11.85 -16.61
CA ARG A 498 4.24 11.67 -17.73
C ARG A 498 3.68 10.26 -17.75
N ASP A 499 4.48 9.23 -17.49
CA ASP A 499 3.98 7.84 -17.41
C ASP A 499 3.02 7.67 -16.25
N ASN A 500 3.32 8.26 -15.10
CA ASN A 500 2.38 8.27 -13.96
C ASN A 500 1.06 8.95 -14.33
N ALA A 501 1.07 9.99 -15.17
CA ALA A 501 -0.14 10.62 -15.68
C ALA A 501 -0.91 9.73 -16.69
N VAL A 502 -0.20 8.95 -17.53
CA VAL A 502 -0.80 7.92 -18.39
C VAL A 502 -1.47 6.84 -17.55
N GLU A 503 -0.77 6.34 -16.53
CA GLU A 503 -1.27 5.35 -15.59
C GLU A 503 -2.52 5.86 -14.87
N ALA A 504 -2.51 7.12 -14.42
CA ALA A 504 -3.68 7.78 -13.85
C ALA A 504 -4.88 7.82 -14.82
N ARG A 505 -4.67 8.23 -16.08
CA ARG A 505 -5.72 8.24 -17.12
C ARG A 505 -6.31 6.83 -17.34
N ASN A 506 -5.45 5.82 -17.40
CA ASN A 506 -5.86 4.43 -17.61
C ASN A 506 -6.63 3.88 -16.39
N ASN A 507 -6.21 4.24 -15.17
CA ASN A 507 -6.90 3.89 -13.93
C ASN A 507 -8.31 4.50 -13.84
N ILE A 508 -8.48 5.75 -14.29
CA ILE A 508 -9.80 6.40 -14.36
C ILE A 508 -10.70 5.67 -15.38
N LEU A 509 -10.16 5.30 -16.55
CA LEU A 509 -10.89 4.54 -17.57
C LEU A 509 -11.31 3.17 -17.06
N SER A 510 -10.40 2.41 -16.44
CA SER A 510 -10.72 1.09 -15.90
C SER A 510 -11.82 1.18 -14.82
N LEU A 511 -11.72 2.17 -13.92
CA LEU A 511 -12.74 2.37 -12.89
C LEU A 511 -14.12 2.70 -13.48
N LEU A 512 -14.20 3.53 -14.53
CA LEU A 512 -15.46 3.82 -15.22
C LEU A 512 -16.06 2.55 -15.85
N LEU A 513 -15.24 1.70 -16.45
CA LEU A 513 -15.68 0.43 -17.07
C LEU A 513 -16.15 -0.60 -16.02
N ASP A 514 -15.48 -0.66 -14.88
CA ASP A 514 -15.75 -1.61 -13.79
C ASP A 514 -16.89 -1.15 -12.86
N THR A 515 -17.38 0.08 -13.02
CA THR A 515 -18.52 0.58 -12.24
C THR A 515 -19.76 -0.28 -12.51
N GLN A 516 -20.52 -0.66 -11.48
CA GLN A 516 -21.70 -1.55 -11.62
C GLN A 516 -22.99 -0.82 -12.06
N ASN A 517 -22.87 0.42 -12.55
CA ASN A 517 -24.01 1.27 -12.91
C ASN A 517 -24.24 1.25 -14.42
N THR A 518 -25.47 0.97 -14.87
CA THR A 518 -25.87 0.95 -16.29
C THR A 518 -25.62 2.28 -16.99
N ARG A 519 -25.64 3.41 -16.25
CA ARG A 519 -25.31 4.74 -16.78
C ARG A 519 -23.89 4.86 -17.30
N LYS A 520 -22.98 3.95 -16.95
CA LYS A 520 -21.62 3.91 -17.51
C LYS A 520 -21.60 3.78 -19.03
N ILE A 521 -22.54 3.01 -19.60
CA ILE A 521 -22.62 2.78 -21.04
C ILE A 521 -23.04 4.09 -21.72
N THR A 522 -24.09 4.75 -21.20
CA THR A 522 -24.52 6.06 -21.66
C THR A 522 -23.39 7.08 -21.60
N GLU A 523 -22.64 7.11 -20.50
CA GLU A 523 -21.53 8.04 -20.33
C GLU A 523 -20.37 7.73 -21.29
N MET A 524 -20.02 6.46 -21.51
CA MET A 524 -19.01 6.07 -22.50
C MET A 524 -19.43 6.46 -23.91
N LEU A 525 -20.69 6.24 -24.29
CA LEU A 525 -21.23 6.66 -25.58
C LEU A 525 -21.19 8.18 -25.75
N ARG A 526 -21.44 8.94 -24.68
CA ARG A 526 -21.28 10.40 -24.65
C ARG A 526 -19.83 10.81 -24.90
N LEU A 527 -18.87 10.18 -24.23
CA LEU A 527 -17.43 10.48 -24.38
C LEU A 527 -16.92 10.20 -25.79
N LEU A 528 -17.39 9.12 -26.43
CA LEU A 528 -17.02 8.77 -27.81
C LEU A 528 -17.40 9.83 -28.86
N GLN A 529 -18.34 10.73 -28.53
CA GLN A 529 -18.72 11.85 -29.39
C GLN A 529 -17.75 13.04 -29.27
N GLU A 530 -16.90 13.10 -28.25
CA GLU A 530 -15.99 14.21 -28.03
C GLU A 530 -14.70 14.09 -28.87
N LYS A 531 -14.21 15.21 -29.40
CA LYS A 531 -13.07 15.26 -30.34
C LYS A 531 -11.79 14.63 -29.78
N GLN A 532 -11.52 14.78 -28.48
CA GLN A 532 -10.30 14.28 -27.84
C GLN A 532 -10.20 12.73 -27.77
N PHE A 533 -11.29 12.01 -28.06
CA PHE A 533 -11.29 10.55 -28.10
C PHE A 533 -11.12 9.97 -29.52
N SER A 534 -10.98 10.82 -30.55
CA SER A 534 -10.93 10.39 -31.95
C SER A 534 -9.88 9.30 -32.22
N PHE A 535 -8.66 9.45 -31.70
CA PHE A 535 -7.56 8.49 -31.86
C PHE A 535 -7.87 7.13 -31.20
N SER A 536 -8.60 7.13 -30.08
CA SER A 536 -8.91 5.92 -29.31
C SER A 536 -10.31 5.38 -29.59
N ARG A 537 -11.03 5.96 -30.55
CA ARG A 537 -12.46 5.74 -30.73
C ARG A 537 -12.79 4.28 -30.99
N SER A 538 -12.11 3.63 -31.94
CA SER A 538 -12.35 2.23 -32.27
C SER A 538 -12.10 1.29 -31.08
N TYR A 539 -11.03 1.56 -30.32
CA TYR A 539 -10.70 0.79 -29.11
C TYR A 539 -11.76 0.97 -28.02
N LEU A 540 -12.19 2.21 -27.76
CA LEU A 540 -13.22 2.49 -26.76
C LEU A 540 -14.60 1.96 -27.19
N GLU A 541 -14.95 2.01 -28.48
CA GLU A 541 -16.16 1.38 -29.03
C GLU A 541 -16.14 -0.14 -28.83
N PHE A 542 -15.00 -0.79 -29.04
CA PHE A 542 -14.82 -2.20 -28.73
C PHE A 542 -15.07 -2.49 -27.25
N LEU A 543 -14.44 -1.72 -26.34
CA LEU A 543 -14.66 -1.89 -24.89
C LEU A 543 -16.12 -1.66 -24.50
N VAL A 544 -16.80 -0.68 -25.09
CA VAL A 544 -18.23 -0.45 -24.83
C VAL A 544 -19.06 -1.65 -25.29
N ARG A 545 -18.79 -2.20 -26.48
CA ARG A 545 -19.50 -3.40 -26.97
C ARG A 545 -19.27 -4.61 -26.07
N GLU A 546 -18.03 -4.83 -25.64
CA GLU A 546 -17.70 -5.90 -24.69
C GLU A 546 -18.47 -5.73 -23.37
N ARG A 547 -18.49 -4.52 -22.80
CA ARG A 547 -19.24 -4.25 -21.55
C ARG A 547 -20.75 -4.36 -21.74
N VAL A 548 -21.28 -3.93 -22.87
CA VAL A 548 -22.70 -4.11 -23.23
C VAL A 548 -23.02 -5.60 -23.32
N ALA A 549 -22.18 -6.39 -23.99
CA ALA A 549 -22.36 -7.84 -24.10
C ALA A 549 -22.36 -8.51 -22.73
N ILE A 550 -21.38 -8.23 -21.86
CA ILE A 550 -21.34 -8.74 -20.48
C ILE A 550 -22.58 -8.31 -19.68
N SER A 551 -23.04 -7.07 -19.85
CA SER A 551 -24.27 -6.62 -19.16
C SER A 551 -25.56 -7.18 -19.77
N SER A 552 -25.50 -7.68 -21.01
CA SER A 552 -26.61 -8.30 -21.73
C SER A 552 -26.62 -9.82 -21.59
N GLU A 553 -25.50 -10.42 -21.15
CA GLU A 553 -25.45 -11.81 -20.75
C GLU A 553 -26.46 -12.02 -19.63
N ILE A 554 -27.45 -12.83 -19.99
CA ILE A 554 -28.67 -13.11 -19.27
C ILE A 554 -28.31 -13.57 -17.86
N LEU A 555 -28.96 -12.99 -16.84
CA LEU A 555 -28.98 -13.57 -15.49
C LEU A 555 -29.28 -15.06 -15.62
N HIS A 556 -28.31 -15.91 -15.29
CA HIS A 556 -28.56 -17.34 -15.16
C HIS A 556 -29.63 -17.50 -14.08
N LEU A 557 -30.87 -17.80 -14.50
CA LEU A 557 -31.91 -18.26 -13.58
C LEU A 557 -31.32 -19.43 -12.80
N THR A 558 -31.21 -19.30 -11.49
CA THR A 558 -30.80 -20.43 -10.67
C THR A 558 -31.88 -21.51 -10.73
N GLU A 559 -31.55 -22.77 -10.42
CA GLU A 559 -32.56 -23.85 -10.38
C GLU A 559 -33.75 -23.45 -9.46
N ASP A 560 -33.48 -22.76 -8.36
CA ASP A 560 -34.48 -22.18 -7.48
C ASP A 560 -35.37 -21.12 -8.16
N ASP A 561 -34.81 -20.28 -9.02
CA ASP A 561 -35.56 -19.26 -9.77
C ASP A 561 -36.45 -19.90 -10.82
N VAL A 562 -36.01 -20.99 -11.46
CA VAL A 562 -36.82 -21.77 -12.39
C VAL A 562 -37.96 -22.47 -11.66
N VAL A 563 -37.69 -23.09 -10.51
CA VAL A 563 -38.75 -23.70 -9.68
C VAL A 563 -39.74 -22.65 -9.18
N LYS A 564 -39.28 -21.46 -8.80
CA LYS A 564 -40.17 -20.35 -8.42
C LYS A 564 -40.99 -19.84 -9.60
N LEU A 565 -40.39 -19.69 -10.78
CA LEU A 565 -41.08 -19.31 -12.00
C LEU A 565 -42.15 -20.34 -12.36
N ASP A 566 -41.85 -21.63 -12.29
CA ASP A 566 -42.78 -22.71 -12.64
C ASP A 566 -43.93 -22.84 -11.62
N THR A 567 -43.61 -22.76 -10.32
CA THR A 567 -44.63 -22.84 -9.26
C THR A 567 -45.53 -21.61 -9.16
N GLN A 568 -45.06 -20.46 -9.63
CA GLN A 568 -45.77 -19.17 -9.43
C GLN A 568 -46.18 -18.51 -10.74
N LEU A 569 -45.78 -19.07 -11.89
CA LEU A 569 -46.06 -18.62 -13.24
C LEU A 569 -45.67 -17.16 -13.52
N GLU A 570 -44.68 -16.64 -12.79
CA GLU A 570 -44.28 -15.24 -12.85
C GLU A 570 -42.77 -15.05 -12.79
N GLN A 571 -42.29 -14.13 -13.63
CA GLN A 571 -40.89 -13.74 -13.67
C GLN A 571 -40.48 -13.03 -12.38
N ILE A 572 -39.35 -13.43 -11.80
CA ILE A 572 -38.73 -12.70 -10.69
C ILE A 572 -38.11 -11.42 -11.25
N PRO A 573 -38.48 -10.23 -10.74
CA PRO A 573 -37.94 -8.99 -11.27
C PRO A 573 -36.49 -8.80 -10.79
N HIS A 574 -35.54 -8.83 -11.73
CA HIS A 574 -34.11 -8.65 -11.44
C HIS A 574 -33.58 -7.24 -11.78
N ASP A 575 -34.37 -6.45 -12.50
CA ASP A 575 -34.06 -5.07 -12.85
C ASP A 575 -35.32 -4.18 -12.79
N GLN A 576 -35.14 -2.87 -12.93
CA GLN A 576 -36.22 -1.90 -12.84
C GLN A 576 -37.29 -2.11 -13.93
N HIS A 577 -36.89 -2.56 -15.13
CA HIS A 577 -37.81 -2.82 -16.22
C HIS A 577 -38.68 -4.06 -15.95
N SER A 578 -38.08 -5.18 -15.54
CA SER A 578 -38.82 -6.40 -15.19
C SER A 578 -39.75 -6.16 -14.00
N LEU A 579 -39.32 -5.38 -13.00
CA LEU A 579 -40.19 -4.95 -11.90
C LEU A 579 -41.42 -4.20 -12.41
N PHE A 580 -41.22 -3.25 -13.32
CA PHE A 580 -42.32 -2.50 -13.93
C PHE A 580 -43.26 -3.44 -14.70
N THR A 581 -42.73 -4.36 -15.50
CA THR A 581 -43.54 -5.33 -16.26
C THR A 581 -44.37 -6.23 -15.35
N VAL A 582 -43.77 -6.77 -14.28
CA VAL A 582 -44.48 -7.57 -13.27
C VAL A 582 -45.61 -6.74 -12.64
N MET A 583 -45.34 -5.50 -12.24
CA MET A 583 -46.38 -4.61 -11.69
C MET A 583 -47.51 -4.35 -12.69
N ILE A 584 -47.21 -4.12 -13.97
CA ILE A 584 -48.24 -3.90 -15.00
C ILE A 584 -49.09 -5.15 -15.20
N ASN A 585 -48.47 -6.33 -15.28
CA ASN A 585 -49.19 -7.59 -15.41
C ASN A 585 -50.14 -7.81 -14.23
N ARG A 586 -49.71 -7.47 -12.99
CA ARG A 586 -50.58 -7.54 -11.81
C ARG A 586 -51.78 -6.59 -11.87
N LEU A 587 -51.57 -5.37 -12.37
CA LEU A 587 -52.68 -4.43 -12.55
C LEU A 587 -53.67 -4.93 -13.61
N ASN A 588 -53.17 -5.57 -14.67
CA ASN A 588 -54.02 -6.20 -15.69
C ASN A 588 -54.79 -7.41 -15.12
N ASP A 589 -54.16 -8.22 -14.27
CA ASP A 589 -54.85 -9.34 -13.59
C ASP A 589 -55.98 -8.83 -12.69
N LEU A 590 -55.74 -7.75 -11.94
CA LEU A 590 -56.76 -7.11 -11.12
C LEU A 590 -57.90 -6.55 -11.97
N GLN A 591 -57.57 -5.90 -13.08
CA GLN A 591 -58.57 -5.41 -14.01
C GLN A 591 -59.42 -6.56 -14.58
N TYR A 592 -58.77 -7.66 -14.98
CA TYR A 592 -59.44 -8.85 -15.50
C TYR A 592 -60.36 -9.46 -14.46
N ALA A 593 -59.89 -9.65 -13.22
CA ALA A 593 -60.70 -10.14 -12.11
C ALA A 593 -61.93 -9.25 -11.83
N LEU A 594 -61.78 -7.93 -11.92
CA LEU A 594 -62.90 -7.00 -11.72
C LEU A 594 -63.91 -7.00 -12.88
N SER A 595 -63.51 -7.42 -14.08
CA SER A 595 -64.32 -7.33 -15.30
C SER A 595 -64.94 -8.65 -15.75
N HIS A 596 -64.29 -9.77 -15.46
CA HIS A 596 -64.66 -11.07 -16.02
C HIS A 596 -64.81 -12.18 -14.97
N SER A 597 -64.58 -11.90 -13.67
CA SER A 597 -64.80 -12.90 -12.62
C SER A 597 -66.26 -13.01 -12.23
N ASP A 598 -66.76 -14.24 -12.10
CA ASP A 598 -68.12 -14.53 -11.60
C ASP A 598 -68.32 -14.08 -10.14
N PHE A 599 -67.22 -13.91 -9.39
CA PHE A 599 -67.21 -13.41 -8.00
C PHE A 599 -66.70 -11.97 -7.92
N THR A 600 -66.97 -11.14 -8.94
CA THR A 600 -66.57 -9.74 -8.93
C THR A 600 -67.29 -8.95 -7.85
N ASP A 601 -66.53 -8.16 -7.11
CA ASP A 601 -67.02 -7.18 -6.12
C ASP A 601 -67.08 -5.77 -6.72
N ARG A 602 -67.06 -5.65 -8.06
CA ARG A 602 -67.15 -4.38 -8.78
C ARG A 602 -68.27 -3.50 -8.24
N ASP A 603 -69.46 -4.06 -8.00
CA ASP A 603 -70.61 -3.31 -7.49
C ASP A 603 -70.37 -2.76 -6.07
N ILE A 604 -69.65 -3.51 -5.24
CA ILE A 604 -69.24 -3.08 -3.89
C ILE A 604 -68.25 -1.92 -4.01
N LEU A 605 -67.24 -2.04 -4.88
CA LEU A 605 -66.25 -0.99 -5.10
C LEU A 605 -66.86 0.28 -5.69
N CYS A 606 -67.80 0.15 -6.64
CA CYS A 606 -68.56 1.26 -7.21
C CYS A 606 -69.40 2.02 -6.19
N SER A 607 -69.84 1.36 -5.11
CA SER A 607 -70.63 1.99 -4.04
C SER A 607 -69.80 2.84 -3.07
N ILE A 608 -68.46 2.74 -3.10
CA ILE A 608 -67.55 3.47 -2.20
C ILE A 608 -67.41 4.93 -2.64
N LYS A 609 -67.98 5.85 -1.85
CA LYS A 609 -67.95 7.30 -2.16
C LYS A 609 -66.63 8.01 -1.82
N ARG A 610 -65.82 7.44 -0.92
CA ARG A 610 -64.55 8.04 -0.46
C ARG A 610 -63.36 7.32 -1.07
N GLU A 611 -62.57 8.06 -1.85
CA GLU A 611 -61.41 7.52 -2.56
C GLU A 611 -60.38 6.85 -1.64
N SER A 612 -60.16 7.39 -0.44
CA SER A 612 -59.24 6.81 0.54
C SER A 612 -59.64 5.39 0.97
N GLN A 613 -60.94 5.10 1.03
CA GLN A 613 -61.45 3.77 1.38
C GLN A 613 -61.29 2.79 0.21
N MET A 614 -61.52 3.25 -1.02
CA MET A 614 -61.30 2.45 -2.23
C MET A 614 -59.82 2.11 -2.42
N GLN A 615 -58.93 3.08 -2.20
CA GLN A 615 -57.47 2.87 -2.28
C GLN A 615 -56.98 1.86 -1.22
N ALA A 616 -57.52 1.90 0.01
CA ALA A 616 -57.16 0.93 1.05
C ALA A 616 -57.58 -0.49 0.68
N THR A 617 -58.78 -0.68 0.10
CA THR A 617 -59.25 -1.99 -0.35
C THR A 617 -58.42 -2.53 -1.52
N LEU A 618 -58.06 -1.68 -2.49
CA LEU A 618 -57.20 -2.08 -3.61
C LEU A 618 -55.76 -2.38 -3.16
N ALA A 619 -55.22 -1.61 -2.23
CA ALA A 619 -53.90 -1.85 -1.64
C ALA A 619 -53.87 -3.19 -0.88
N TRP A 620 -54.90 -3.48 -0.08
CA TRP A 620 -55.03 -4.78 0.60
C TRP A 620 -55.08 -5.95 -0.38
N ARG A 621 -55.75 -5.79 -1.53
CA ARG A 621 -55.77 -6.82 -2.58
C ARG A 621 -54.43 -7.02 -3.24
N LEU A 622 -53.72 -5.94 -3.54
CA LEU A 622 -52.36 -5.99 -4.07
C LEU A 622 -51.41 -6.67 -3.07
N GLU A 623 -51.61 -6.43 -1.78
CA GLU A 623 -50.85 -7.08 -0.71
C GLU A 623 -51.19 -8.58 -0.56
N ALA A 624 -52.48 -8.93 -0.58
CA ALA A 624 -52.96 -10.31 -0.52
C ALA A 624 -52.51 -11.15 -1.73
N ASN A 625 -52.49 -10.55 -2.92
CA ASN A 625 -51.95 -11.18 -4.13
C ASN A 625 -50.42 -11.10 -4.21
N GLY A 626 -49.78 -10.22 -3.43
CA GLY A 626 -48.37 -9.84 -3.55
C GLY A 626 -47.36 -10.83 -2.98
N LYS A 627 -47.79 -11.94 -2.34
CA LYS A 627 -46.92 -13.02 -1.79
C LYS A 627 -45.59 -12.52 -1.18
N ASN A 628 -45.60 -11.42 -0.41
CA ASN A 628 -44.45 -10.78 0.26
C ASN A 628 -43.30 -10.26 -0.62
N ARG A 629 -43.56 -9.67 -1.81
CA ARG A 629 -42.48 -9.22 -2.73
C ARG A 629 -42.18 -7.72 -2.78
N HIS A 630 -43.15 -6.85 -2.51
CA HIS A 630 -42.98 -5.39 -2.49
C HIS A 630 -43.79 -4.74 -1.37
N THR A 631 -43.31 -3.64 -0.78
CA THR A 631 -44.06 -2.86 0.21
C THR A 631 -44.94 -1.78 -0.46
N PRO A 632 -46.15 -1.47 0.07
CA PRO A 632 -47.17 -0.69 -0.65
C PRO A 632 -46.89 0.81 -0.82
N LEU A 633 -45.74 1.30 -0.35
CA LEU A 633 -45.46 2.75 -0.25
C LEU A 633 -45.18 3.45 -1.59
N SER A 634 -44.98 2.71 -2.69
CA SER A 634 -44.66 3.27 -4.01
C SER A 634 -45.87 3.49 -4.94
N GLU A 635 -47.09 3.13 -4.55
CA GLU A 635 -48.22 2.97 -5.49
C GLU A 635 -49.26 4.11 -5.52
N LYS A 636 -49.00 5.24 -4.85
CA LYS A 636 -49.99 6.36 -4.80
C LYS A 636 -50.29 7.02 -6.15
N ALA A 637 -49.39 6.93 -7.14
CA ALA A 637 -49.52 7.69 -8.39
C ALA A 637 -50.30 6.97 -9.51
N LYS A 638 -50.55 5.65 -9.42
CA LYS A 638 -51.13 4.86 -10.52
C LYS A 638 -52.55 4.32 -10.28
N LEU A 639 -53.06 4.39 -9.05
CA LEU A 639 -54.46 4.07 -8.72
C LEU A 639 -55.50 4.95 -9.47
N LEU A 640 -55.06 6.08 -10.04
CA LEU A 640 -55.88 6.98 -10.86
C LEU A 640 -56.24 6.42 -12.25
N MET A 641 -55.46 5.50 -12.82
CA MET A 641 -55.77 4.90 -14.14
C MET A 641 -56.89 3.86 -14.04
N VAL A 642 -56.89 3.04 -12.98
CA VAL A 642 -57.94 2.02 -12.73
C VAL A 642 -59.31 2.67 -12.48
N LYS A 643 -59.34 3.86 -11.87
CA LYS A 643 -60.57 4.64 -11.61
C LYS A 643 -61.33 5.02 -12.88
N LYS A 644 -60.64 5.30 -13.99
CA LYS A 644 -61.26 5.77 -15.23
C LYS A 644 -62.02 4.67 -15.99
N GLN A 645 -61.74 3.40 -15.69
CA GLN A 645 -62.34 2.23 -16.34
C GLN A 645 -63.33 1.47 -15.44
N ILE A 646 -63.48 1.86 -14.17
CA ILE A 646 -64.53 1.35 -13.27
C ILE A 646 -65.81 2.20 -13.38
N SER A 647 -65.71 3.43 -13.89
CA SER A 647 -66.85 4.34 -14.12
C SER A 647 -67.48 4.25 -15.51
N ASP A 648 -66.89 3.46 -16.41
CA ASP A 648 -67.48 3.00 -17.69
C ASP A 648 -67.86 1.51 -17.54
#